data_AF-A0A0F6SF10-F1
#
_entry.id   AF-A0A0F6SF10-F1
#
_cell.length_a   1.000
_cell.length_b   1.000
_cell.length_c   1.000
_cell.angle_alpha   90.00
_cell.angle_beta   90.00
_cell.angle_gamma   90.00
#
_symmetry.space_group_name_H-M   'P 1'
#
loop_
_entity.id
_entity.type
_entity.pdbx_description
1 polymer ?
#
loop_
_entity_poly.entity_id
_entity_poly.type
_entity_poly.pdbx_seq_one_letter_code
_entity_poly.pdbx_strand_id
1 'polypeptide(L)'
;MDFDFSLPTNPAPMLLWIVLLPLLGAIINGFFGRGAAKGLVSGVAVGTVATSFLLALYCFTMLVLAGEGEHAGNTAITLDLYRWFSVTVGEDSVPVNVRFTMDHLSGIMTVMVTGIASLIHLYSTEYMGDDPSYPRFMTYLNLFTASMLILVLGSNLPLMFVGWEGVGLCSYLLIGFWWENPAYAAAGRKAFVVNRIGDFGVLIGTFLLLGSAHTFEFAEINAGVIEYGQRQVELGGFPIGITIAGAAAFFLFIGCTGKSAQLPLYVWLPDAMAGPTPVSALIHAATMVTAGVYLCCRLSPVFMMSENVMALIAVTGALTALLGASIGVVQTQMKRILAYSTVSQLGFMFAAVGMGAFAAGIFHVFTHAFFKACLFLGAGSVMHAIHAHGDADIRWLGGMKKYMPRTRATFLISCLAIAGFPLTSGFFSKDEILFGALEGSAHLGWVGYAVFVMLAVAAFLTAFYMFRLYFLTFEGEFRGGHAPGDHGHGHGDEHHAEPHESGDAVTIPLMVLAAGALIVGFLGLPHWLGDVLHVHWNLWSPWLTGHEGEHGAVAAFAAGAHEGGLSPTMLGVIAMSVGTAVGLGGIGLAYSWFGKADAIAPERETLIVRIAVIAGGVIGVALCVLLGLEIAQTTHTAAIVAMVLGLIVLGAMSLFALYVGANPRVDTYRWAMDKWRVDELYGKTIVGPLRGTSVVSANIDRIFVDGLLTWVPAQAARGIGWVLTRAQNGVIYAYTIGLTVGAAGLIWWFTYPHTSLVGEAQDANVVWTADRGPGYEYRWDFDSDGDWDTDWSTESTATHSYGGDDAFYGLVAVLEAGALDVEPIEIELSEEPASVPVDRLPVEWARAPGEGEDAPRDPAPPTVRLEGGQVVLAANDAVVRGGTQTDEDREAGTFRLSPGDTARIGLAGLRIAVRARATVQVRNAFGNFTRAREELTLRVPHTELEPIARTER
;
A
#
# COMPACT_ATOMS: atom_id res chain seq x y z
N MET A 1 3.05 -11.98 -55.04
CA MET A 1 3.37 -11.75 -53.61
C MET A 1 4.59 -12.58 -53.34
N ASP A 2 5.76 -12.00 -53.58
CA ASP A 2 7.04 -12.63 -53.26
C ASP A 2 7.19 -12.60 -51.74
N PHE A 3 7.08 -13.76 -51.11
CA PHE A 3 7.44 -13.93 -49.71
C PHE A 3 8.97 -14.04 -49.65
N ASP A 4 9.60 -12.91 -49.35
CA ASP A 4 11.02 -12.86 -49.04
C ASP A 4 11.25 -13.61 -47.70
N PHE A 5 11.94 -14.75 -47.78
CA PHE A 5 12.35 -15.57 -46.63
C PHE A 5 13.73 -15.15 -46.09
N SER A 6 14.21 -13.94 -46.40
CA SER A 6 15.34 -13.36 -45.67
C SER A 6 14.92 -13.13 -44.20
N LEU A 7 15.58 -13.81 -43.26
CA LEU A 7 15.39 -13.55 -41.82
C LEU A 7 15.57 -12.04 -41.55
N PRO A 8 14.67 -11.38 -40.80
CA PRO A 8 14.76 -9.94 -40.56
C PRO A 8 16.08 -9.58 -39.89
N THR A 9 16.78 -8.59 -40.45
CA THR A 9 18.01 -8.01 -39.87
C THR A 9 17.76 -7.27 -38.56
N ASN A 10 16.51 -6.92 -38.24
CA ASN A 10 16.09 -6.35 -36.96
C ASN A 10 15.18 -7.33 -36.20
N PRO A 11 15.60 -7.87 -35.04
CA PRO A 11 14.79 -8.82 -34.26
C PRO A 11 13.67 -8.16 -33.45
N ALA A 12 13.62 -6.82 -33.31
CA ALA A 12 12.67 -6.13 -32.42
C ALA A 12 11.19 -6.46 -32.67
N PRO A 13 10.66 -6.53 -33.91
CA PRO A 13 9.26 -6.86 -34.14
C PRO A 13 8.85 -8.26 -33.64
N MET A 14 9.81 -9.17 -33.48
CA MET A 14 9.55 -10.52 -32.97
C MET A 14 9.15 -10.52 -31.50
N LEU A 15 9.54 -9.50 -30.72
CA LEU A 15 9.13 -9.34 -29.32
C LEU A 15 7.60 -9.26 -29.19
N LEU A 16 6.94 -8.57 -30.11
CA LEU A 16 5.48 -8.52 -30.16
C LEU A 16 4.89 -9.90 -30.44
N TRP A 17 5.45 -10.64 -31.41
CA TRP A 17 4.95 -11.97 -31.77
C TRP A 17 5.15 -13.01 -30.68
N ILE A 18 6.25 -12.94 -29.92
CA ILE A 18 6.48 -13.80 -28.75
C ILE A 18 5.29 -13.71 -27.78
N VAL A 19 4.77 -12.51 -27.53
CA VAL A 19 3.62 -12.25 -26.65
C VAL A 19 2.27 -12.54 -27.34
N LEU A 20 2.11 -12.13 -28.60
CA LEU A 20 0.84 -12.26 -29.31
C LEU A 20 0.49 -13.71 -29.65
N LEU A 21 1.47 -14.58 -29.92
CA LEU A 21 1.17 -15.96 -30.33
C LEU A 21 0.40 -16.74 -29.24
N PRO A 22 0.82 -16.79 -27.96
CA PRO A 22 0.06 -17.46 -26.91
C PRO A 22 -1.28 -16.75 -26.66
N LEU A 23 -1.33 -15.41 -26.78
CA LEU A 23 -2.58 -14.66 -26.64
C LEU A 23 -3.59 -15.01 -27.75
N LEU A 24 -3.13 -15.09 -29.00
CA LEU A 24 -3.94 -15.53 -30.15
C LEU A 24 -4.39 -16.98 -29.96
N GLY A 25 -3.51 -17.85 -29.47
CA GLY A 25 -3.89 -19.22 -29.12
C GLY A 25 -4.98 -19.27 -28.06
N ALA A 26 -4.92 -18.40 -27.04
CA ALA A 26 -5.97 -18.27 -26.03
C ALA A 26 -7.29 -17.77 -26.64
N ILE A 27 -7.25 -16.75 -27.49
CA ILE A 27 -8.43 -16.20 -28.17
C ILE A 27 -9.07 -17.27 -29.07
N ILE A 28 -8.29 -17.94 -29.91
CA ILE A 28 -8.77 -18.96 -30.85
C ILE A 28 -9.42 -20.12 -30.09
N ASN A 29 -8.72 -20.69 -29.09
CA ASN A 29 -9.26 -21.80 -28.31
C ASN A 29 -10.44 -21.37 -27.42
N GLY A 30 -10.44 -20.14 -26.91
CA GLY A 30 -11.49 -19.62 -26.05
C GLY A 30 -12.81 -19.41 -26.78
N PHE A 31 -12.78 -18.79 -27.96
CA PHE A 31 -14.00 -18.52 -28.75
C PHE A 31 -14.45 -19.71 -29.60
N PHE A 32 -13.51 -20.47 -30.20
CA PHE A 32 -13.83 -21.50 -31.19
C PHE A 32 -13.58 -22.94 -30.69
N GLY A 33 -13.00 -23.12 -29.51
CA GLY A 33 -12.60 -24.44 -29.02
C GLY A 33 -13.76 -25.35 -28.58
N ARG A 34 -14.91 -24.80 -28.19
CA ARG A 34 -16.05 -25.58 -27.63
C ARG A 34 -16.69 -26.58 -28.62
N GLY A 35 -16.48 -26.40 -29.93
CA GLY A 35 -16.94 -27.32 -30.98
C GLY A 35 -15.81 -27.90 -31.85
N ALA A 36 -14.56 -27.56 -31.55
CA ALA A 36 -13.42 -28.01 -32.34
C ALA A 36 -12.96 -29.42 -31.93
N ALA A 37 -12.35 -30.15 -32.87
CA ALA A 37 -11.69 -31.41 -32.55
C ALA A 37 -10.53 -31.18 -31.56
N LYS A 38 -10.37 -32.08 -30.57
CA LYS A 38 -9.31 -31.96 -29.54
C LYS A 38 -7.92 -31.77 -30.16
N GLY A 39 -7.61 -32.46 -31.25
CA GLY A 39 -6.34 -32.30 -31.97
C GLY A 39 -6.08 -30.88 -32.49
N LEU A 40 -7.12 -30.15 -32.93
CA LEU A 40 -6.98 -28.76 -33.37
C LEU A 40 -6.75 -27.82 -32.19
N VAL A 41 -7.49 -28.01 -31.09
CA VAL A 41 -7.30 -27.24 -29.85
C VAL A 41 -5.88 -27.42 -29.31
N SER A 42 -5.40 -28.67 -29.25
CA SER A 42 -4.03 -29.01 -28.87
C SER A 42 -2.99 -28.41 -29.81
N GLY A 43 -3.21 -28.53 -31.13
CA GLY A 43 -2.30 -28.01 -32.14
C GLY A 43 -2.13 -26.50 -32.05
N VAL A 44 -3.23 -25.77 -31.83
CA VAL A 44 -3.19 -24.31 -31.60
C VAL A 44 -2.50 -23.99 -30.27
N ALA A 45 -2.85 -24.68 -29.18
CA ALA A 45 -2.29 -24.41 -27.86
C ALA A 45 -0.77 -24.63 -27.82
N VAL A 46 -0.33 -25.83 -28.20
CA VAL A 46 1.10 -26.21 -28.19
C VAL A 46 1.87 -25.45 -29.27
N GLY A 47 1.31 -25.34 -30.49
CA GLY A 47 1.99 -24.72 -31.63
C GLY A 47 2.31 -23.25 -31.43
N THR A 48 1.37 -22.48 -30.86
CA THR A 48 1.57 -21.04 -30.59
C THR A 48 2.68 -20.80 -29.58
N VAL A 49 2.68 -21.53 -28.46
CA VAL A 49 3.71 -21.40 -27.41
C VAL A 49 5.08 -21.91 -27.90
N ALA A 50 5.11 -23.01 -28.65
CA ALA A 50 6.35 -23.55 -29.22
C ALA A 50 6.95 -22.60 -30.27
N THR A 51 6.14 -21.93 -31.08
CA THR A 51 6.63 -20.91 -32.02
C THR A 51 7.16 -19.69 -31.26
N SER A 52 6.51 -19.25 -30.17
CA SER A 52 7.07 -18.22 -29.29
C SER A 52 8.43 -18.62 -28.71
N PHE A 53 8.64 -19.88 -28.34
CA PHE A 53 9.94 -20.37 -27.88
C PHE A 53 11.02 -20.26 -28.95
N LEU A 54 10.72 -20.64 -30.20
CA LEU A 54 11.68 -20.52 -31.30
C LEU A 54 12.03 -19.06 -31.59
N LEU A 55 11.05 -18.15 -31.56
CA LEU A 55 11.29 -16.70 -31.71
C LEU A 55 12.09 -16.13 -30.54
N ALA A 56 11.79 -16.55 -29.30
CA ALA A 56 12.54 -16.14 -28.12
C ALA A 56 14.00 -16.60 -28.20
N LEU A 57 14.23 -17.85 -28.62
CA LEU A 57 15.58 -18.37 -28.82
C LEU A 57 16.32 -17.59 -29.91
N TYR A 58 15.66 -17.28 -31.03
CA TYR A 58 16.25 -16.44 -32.08
C TYR A 58 16.63 -15.05 -31.57
N CYS A 59 15.70 -14.32 -30.93
CA CYS A 59 15.97 -13.00 -30.36
C CYS A 59 17.10 -13.05 -29.33
N PHE A 60 17.10 -14.06 -28.48
CA PHE A 60 18.16 -14.26 -27.49
C PHE A 60 19.51 -14.54 -28.16
N THR A 61 19.57 -15.41 -29.18
CA THR A 61 20.83 -15.63 -29.92
C THR A 61 21.33 -14.37 -30.61
N MET A 62 20.44 -13.54 -31.16
CA MET A 62 20.81 -12.27 -31.77
C MET A 62 21.31 -11.26 -30.74
N LEU A 63 20.69 -11.21 -29.56
CA LEU A 63 21.16 -10.39 -28.44
C LEU A 63 22.59 -10.77 -28.04
N VAL A 64 22.87 -12.07 -27.95
CA VAL A 64 24.16 -12.63 -27.55
C VAL A 64 25.24 -12.37 -28.59
N LEU A 65 24.93 -12.63 -29.86
CA LEU A 65 25.86 -12.38 -30.97
C LEU A 65 26.15 -10.88 -31.15
N ALA A 66 25.18 -10.01 -30.87
CA ALA A 66 25.37 -8.56 -30.90
C ALA A 66 26.23 -8.03 -29.72
N GLY A 67 26.35 -8.81 -28.63
CA GLY A 67 27.16 -8.48 -27.47
C GLY A 67 28.66 -8.76 -27.62
N GLU A 68 29.11 -9.41 -28.70
CA GLU A 68 30.53 -9.65 -28.97
C GLU A 68 31.21 -8.40 -29.60
N GLY A 69 31.53 -7.38 -28.79
CA GLY A 69 32.22 -6.16 -29.20
C GLY A 69 32.46 -5.14 -28.06
N GLU A 70 33.07 -3.98 -28.37
CA GLU A 70 33.43 -2.91 -27.41
C GLU A 70 32.22 -2.29 -26.63
N HIS A 71 30.99 -2.73 -26.93
CA HIS A 71 29.72 -2.28 -26.33
C HIS A 71 28.92 -3.41 -25.64
N ALA A 72 29.59 -4.48 -25.20
CA ALA A 72 29.01 -5.72 -24.68
C ALA A 72 28.00 -5.57 -23.51
N GLY A 73 28.00 -4.42 -22.80
CA GLY A 73 27.22 -4.22 -21.58
C GLY A 73 25.84 -3.57 -21.73
N ASN A 74 25.48 -3.04 -22.91
CA ASN A 74 24.29 -2.19 -23.06
C ASN A 74 23.39 -2.56 -24.26
N THR A 75 23.53 -3.78 -24.77
CA THR A 75 22.69 -4.29 -25.85
C THR A 75 21.35 -4.75 -25.28
N ALA A 76 20.27 -4.09 -25.69
CA ALA A 76 18.90 -4.52 -25.44
C ALA A 76 18.09 -4.38 -26.74
N ILE A 77 17.31 -5.40 -27.06
CA ILE A 77 16.37 -5.34 -28.18
C ILE A 77 15.11 -4.64 -27.66
N THR A 78 14.79 -3.48 -28.20
CA THR A 78 13.62 -2.70 -27.77
C THR A 78 12.63 -2.51 -28.91
N LEU A 79 11.35 -2.70 -28.61
CA LEU A 79 10.22 -2.46 -29.50
C LEU A 79 9.26 -1.46 -28.83
N ASP A 80 9.26 -0.23 -29.33
CA ASP A 80 8.26 0.77 -29.03
C ASP A 80 7.00 0.55 -29.87
N LEU A 81 5.86 0.26 -29.23
CA LEU A 81 4.59 0.11 -29.94
C LEU A 81 3.84 1.43 -30.04
N TYR A 82 3.44 1.98 -28.89
CA TYR A 82 2.73 3.25 -28.80
C TYR A 82 2.74 3.78 -27.35
N ARG A 83 2.46 5.08 -27.18
CA ARG A 83 2.21 5.69 -25.87
C ARG A 83 0.80 5.32 -25.40
N TRP A 84 0.69 4.65 -24.26
CA TRP A 84 -0.59 4.22 -23.69
C TRP A 84 -1.39 5.41 -23.15
N PHE A 85 -0.78 6.17 -22.24
CA PHE A 85 -1.34 7.40 -21.67
C PHE A 85 -0.20 8.25 -21.07
N SER A 86 -0.54 9.33 -20.38
CA SER A 86 0.42 10.07 -19.55
C SER A 86 -0.17 10.49 -18.24
N VAL A 87 0.71 10.65 -17.26
CA VAL A 87 0.40 11.10 -15.91
C VAL A 87 1.12 12.41 -15.68
N THR A 88 0.42 13.41 -15.16
CA THR A 88 1.04 14.67 -14.74
C THR A 88 1.57 14.51 -13.32
N VAL A 89 2.86 14.77 -13.12
CA VAL A 89 3.54 14.72 -11.82
C VAL A 89 4.22 16.06 -11.61
N GLY A 90 3.67 16.89 -10.71
CA GLY A 90 4.09 18.29 -10.60
C GLY A 90 3.79 19.03 -11.90
N GLU A 91 4.82 19.61 -12.52
CA GLU A 91 4.73 20.31 -13.80
C GLU A 91 5.03 19.39 -15.01
N ASP A 92 5.55 18.18 -14.77
CA ASP A 92 5.98 17.26 -15.81
C ASP A 92 4.85 16.35 -16.30
N SER A 93 4.78 16.11 -17.60
CA SER A 93 3.92 15.09 -18.21
C SER A 93 4.72 13.81 -18.46
N VAL A 94 4.62 12.84 -17.56
CA VAL A 94 5.30 11.54 -17.64
C VAL A 94 4.55 10.60 -18.60
N PRO A 95 5.15 10.14 -19.71
CA PRO A 95 4.52 9.18 -20.61
C PRO A 95 4.54 7.76 -20.04
N VAL A 96 3.46 7.02 -20.25
CA VAL A 96 3.38 5.58 -20.02
C VAL A 96 3.35 4.90 -21.38
N ASN A 97 4.42 4.18 -21.73
CA ASN A 97 4.55 3.56 -23.06
C ASN A 97 4.24 2.06 -23.00
N VAL A 98 3.63 1.54 -24.07
CA VAL A 98 3.64 0.10 -24.32
C VAL A 98 4.91 -0.21 -25.10
N ARG A 99 5.98 -0.54 -24.37
CA ARG A 99 7.29 -0.87 -24.91
C ARG A 99 7.73 -2.24 -24.38
N PHE A 100 8.17 -3.09 -25.31
CA PHE A 100 8.78 -4.37 -24.97
C PHE A 100 10.29 -4.28 -25.11
N THR A 101 11.02 -4.73 -24.09
CA THR A 101 12.48 -4.75 -24.07
C THR A 101 12.97 -6.15 -23.69
N MET A 102 13.91 -6.66 -24.47
CA MET A 102 14.65 -7.89 -24.20
C MET A 102 16.13 -7.57 -24.04
N ASP A 103 16.57 -7.62 -22.80
CA ASP A 103 17.95 -7.63 -22.33
C ASP A 103 18.34 -9.04 -21.85
N HIS A 104 19.53 -9.20 -21.27
CA HIS A 104 20.04 -10.49 -20.82
C HIS A 104 19.13 -11.16 -19.78
N LEU A 105 18.67 -10.40 -18.78
CA LEU A 105 17.80 -10.91 -17.70
C LEU A 105 16.44 -11.37 -18.24
N SER A 106 15.77 -10.49 -18.99
CA SER A 106 14.47 -10.79 -19.61
C SER A 106 14.58 -11.84 -20.72
N GLY A 107 15.70 -11.92 -21.43
CA GLY A 107 15.99 -12.93 -22.44
C GLY A 107 16.03 -14.34 -21.84
N ILE A 108 16.81 -14.54 -20.77
CA ILE A 108 16.88 -15.81 -20.03
C ILE A 108 15.48 -16.22 -19.55
N MET A 109 14.76 -15.29 -18.94
CA MET A 109 13.40 -15.54 -18.45
C MET A 109 12.42 -15.87 -19.57
N THR A 110 12.49 -15.19 -20.72
CA THR A 110 11.60 -15.41 -21.87
C THR A 110 11.83 -16.80 -22.48
N VAL A 111 13.09 -17.20 -22.70
CA VAL A 111 13.45 -18.53 -23.22
C VAL A 111 13.02 -19.62 -22.24
N MET A 112 13.27 -19.42 -20.95
CA MET A 112 12.86 -20.37 -19.90
C MET A 112 11.32 -20.53 -19.84
N VAL A 113 10.59 -19.42 -19.77
CA VAL A 113 9.12 -19.42 -19.68
C VAL A 113 8.50 -20.10 -20.89
N THR A 114 8.88 -19.71 -22.11
CA THR A 114 8.31 -20.28 -23.33
C THR A 114 8.71 -21.75 -23.53
N GLY A 115 9.96 -22.11 -23.22
CA GLY A 115 10.45 -23.49 -23.35
C GLY A 115 9.74 -24.45 -22.41
N ILE A 116 9.70 -24.13 -21.11
CA ILE A 116 9.04 -24.99 -20.12
C ILE A 116 7.52 -24.98 -20.30
N ALA A 117 6.92 -23.83 -20.65
CA ALA A 117 5.50 -23.78 -20.99
C ALA A 117 5.18 -24.70 -22.18
N SER A 118 5.99 -24.72 -23.23
CA SER A 118 5.78 -25.62 -24.39
C SER A 118 5.74 -27.10 -23.96
N LEU A 119 6.66 -27.51 -23.10
CA LEU A 119 6.70 -28.88 -22.55
C LEU A 119 5.48 -29.20 -21.68
N ILE A 120 5.03 -28.25 -20.87
CA ILE A 120 3.82 -28.40 -20.03
C ILE A 120 2.55 -28.45 -20.89
N HIS A 121 2.48 -27.67 -21.97
CA HIS A 121 1.35 -27.72 -22.91
C HIS A 121 1.30 -29.08 -23.60
N LEU A 122 2.44 -29.61 -24.06
CA LEU A 122 2.53 -30.95 -24.64
C LEU A 122 2.06 -32.02 -23.65
N TYR A 123 2.60 -32.00 -22.42
CA TYR A 123 2.17 -32.91 -21.34
C TYR A 123 0.66 -32.84 -21.09
N SER A 124 0.09 -31.64 -21.12
CA SER A 124 -1.32 -31.41 -20.84
C SER A 124 -2.26 -32.04 -21.86
N THR A 125 -1.78 -32.33 -23.08
CA THR A 125 -2.62 -32.93 -24.13
C THR A 125 -3.10 -34.33 -23.77
N GLU A 126 -2.25 -35.10 -23.09
CA GLU A 126 -2.59 -36.44 -22.61
C GLU A 126 -3.21 -36.37 -21.21
N TYR A 127 -2.63 -35.60 -20.28
CA TYR A 127 -3.12 -35.53 -18.90
C TYR A 127 -4.56 -35.04 -18.76
N MET A 128 -4.96 -34.04 -19.58
CA MET A 128 -6.33 -33.51 -19.59
C MET A 128 -7.19 -34.17 -20.67
N GLY A 129 -6.70 -35.23 -21.32
CA GLY A 129 -7.31 -35.82 -22.50
C GLY A 129 -8.78 -36.18 -22.31
N ASP A 130 -9.17 -36.61 -21.11
CA ASP A 130 -10.54 -37.05 -20.79
C ASP A 130 -11.42 -35.98 -20.14
N ASP A 131 -10.88 -34.80 -19.81
CA ASP A 131 -11.63 -33.74 -19.15
C ASP A 131 -12.59 -33.03 -20.14
N PRO A 132 -13.90 -32.86 -19.80
CA PRO A 132 -14.87 -32.25 -20.70
C PRO A 132 -14.61 -30.76 -20.96
N SER A 133 -13.90 -30.08 -20.07
CA SER A 133 -13.54 -28.66 -20.17
C SER A 133 -12.16 -28.43 -20.80
N TYR A 134 -11.68 -29.37 -21.63
CA TYR A 134 -10.37 -29.32 -22.30
C TYR A 134 -10.04 -27.99 -23.01
N PRO A 135 -10.92 -27.38 -23.84
CA PRO A 135 -10.59 -26.11 -24.51
C PRO A 135 -10.43 -24.94 -23.54
N ARG A 136 -11.22 -24.93 -22.45
CA ARG A 136 -11.11 -23.92 -21.40
C ARG A 136 -9.75 -24.00 -20.71
N PHE A 137 -9.29 -25.22 -20.42
CA PHE A 137 -7.99 -25.45 -19.81
C PHE A 137 -6.84 -24.93 -20.69
N MET A 138 -6.82 -25.31 -21.98
CA MET A 138 -5.80 -24.87 -22.93
C MET A 138 -5.83 -23.36 -23.16
N THR A 139 -7.00 -22.74 -23.16
CA THR A 139 -7.17 -21.29 -23.24
C THR A 139 -6.50 -20.59 -22.04
N TYR A 140 -6.75 -21.09 -20.83
CA TYR A 140 -6.18 -20.51 -19.62
C TYR A 140 -4.67 -20.71 -19.53
N LEU A 141 -4.12 -21.85 -19.96
CA LEU A 141 -2.67 -22.04 -20.04
C LEU A 141 -2.00 -21.07 -21.02
N ASN A 142 -2.57 -20.88 -22.21
CA ASN A 142 -2.07 -19.93 -23.19
C ASN A 142 -2.12 -18.48 -22.68
N LEU A 143 -3.23 -18.09 -22.04
CA LEU A 143 -3.40 -16.75 -21.45
C LEU A 143 -2.40 -16.54 -20.30
N PHE A 144 -2.13 -17.58 -19.53
CA PHE A 144 -1.14 -17.55 -18.46
C PHE A 144 0.25 -17.28 -19.03
N THR A 145 0.66 -18.01 -20.08
CA THR A 145 1.95 -17.80 -20.76
C THR A 145 2.03 -16.40 -21.35
N ALA A 146 1.00 -15.92 -22.04
CA ALA A 146 0.97 -14.55 -22.57
C ALA A 146 1.16 -13.49 -21.46
N SER A 147 0.44 -13.64 -20.33
CA SER A 147 0.54 -12.72 -19.19
C SER A 147 1.95 -12.69 -18.60
N MET A 148 2.60 -13.85 -18.47
CA MET A 148 3.97 -13.92 -17.98
C MET A 148 4.97 -13.27 -18.96
N LEU A 149 4.75 -13.40 -20.27
CA LEU A 149 5.62 -12.76 -21.26
C LEU A 149 5.47 -11.24 -21.27
N ILE A 150 4.26 -10.70 -21.04
CA ILE A 150 4.04 -9.26 -20.81
C ILE A 150 4.81 -8.79 -19.57
N LEU A 151 4.78 -9.57 -18.49
CA LEU A 151 5.48 -9.27 -17.24
C LEU A 151 6.99 -9.17 -17.47
N VAL A 152 7.58 -10.16 -18.14
CA VAL A 152 9.02 -10.24 -18.36
C VAL A 152 9.51 -9.22 -19.40
N LEU A 153 8.82 -9.07 -20.52
CA LEU A 153 9.27 -8.18 -21.60
C LEU A 153 8.89 -6.71 -21.39
N GLY A 154 8.04 -6.38 -20.40
CA GLY A 154 7.67 -4.99 -20.13
C GLY A 154 8.89 -4.13 -19.77
N SER A 155 9.03 -2.96 -20.40
CA SER A 155 10.14 -2.03 -20.13
C SER A 155 9.90 -1.11 -18.92
N ASN A 156 8.67 -1.09 -18.39
CA ASN A 156 8.26 -0.20 -17.33
C ASN A 156 7.33 -0.88 -16.30
N LEU A 157 7.25 -0.29 -15.11
CA LEU A 157 6.47 -0.80 -13.98
C LEU A 157 4.97 -1.01 -14.30
N PRO A 158 4.25 -0.08 -14.96
CA PRO A 158 2.84 -0.28 -15.31
C PRO A 158 2.61 -1.47 -16.24
N LEU A 159 3.41 -1.63 -17.30
CA LEU A 159 3.26 -2.75 -18.22
C LEU A 159 3.62 -4.08 -17.56
N MET A 160 4.68 -4.10 -16.73
CA MET A 160 4.97 -5.25 -15.89
C MET A 160 3.80 -5.56 -14.95
N PHE A 161 3.16 -4.55 -14.34
CA PHE A 161 2.00 -4.72 -13.47
C PHE A 161 0.78 -5.31 -14.20
N VAL A 162 0.56 -4.97 -15.47
CA VAL A 162 -0.46 -5.63 -16.31
C VAL A 162 -0.18 -7.13 -16.42
N GLY A 163 1.07 -7.53 -16.70
CA GLY A 163 1.46 -8.94 -16.72
C GLY A 163 1.34 -9.60 -15.34
N TRP A 164 1.75 -8.89 -14.29
CA TRP A 164 1.67 -9.30 -12.88
C TRP A 164 0.25 -9.64 -12.44
N GLU A 165 -0.69 -8.77 -12.79
CA GLU A 165 -2.13 -8.94 -12.59
C GLU A 165 -2.70 -10.06 -13.46
N GLY A 166 -2.31 -10.12 -14.73
CA GLY A 166 -2.71 -11.16 -15.67
C GLY A 166 -2.33 -12.56 -15.18
N VAL A 167 -1.12 -12.73 -14.66
CA VAL A 167 -0.67 -14.00 -14.04
C VAL A 167 -1.48 -14.32 -12.78
N GLY A 168 -1.82 -13.32 -11.97
CA GLY A 168 -2.70 -13.49 -10.79
C GLY A 168 -4.13 -13.92 -11.15
N LEU A 169 -4.69 -13.35 -12.22
CA LEU A 169 -6.00 -13.74 -12.74
C LEU A 169 -5.97 -15.16 -13.30
N CYS A 170 -4.97 -15.48 -14.14
CA CYS A 170 -4.87 -16.81 -14.74
C CYS A 170 -4.64 -17.90 -13.69
N SER A 171 -3.87 -17.62 -12.64
CA SER A 171 -3.70 -18.58 -11.53
C SER A 171 -4.99 -18.80 -10.75
N TYR A 172 -5.78 -17.75 -10.49
CA TYR A 172 -7.12 -17.89 -9.90
C TYR A 172 -8.01 -18.83 -10.72
N LEU A 173 -8.08 -18.61 -12.04
CA LEU A 173 -8.90 -19.39 -12.96
C LEU A 173 -8.45 -20.85 -13.07
N LEU A 174 -7.15 -21.11 -13.04
CA LEU A 174 -6.58 -22.46 -13.15
C LEU A 174 -6.58 -23.24 -11.83
N ILE A 175 -6.36 -22.58 -10.69
CA ILE A 175 -6.48 -23.21 -9.36
C ILE A 175 -7.94 -23.59 -9.11
N GLY A 176 -8.87 -22.69 -9.43
CA GLY A 176 -10.31 -22.92 -9.34
C GLY A 176 -10.91 -23.63 -10.56
N PHE A 177 -10.11 -24.35 -11.37
CA PHE A 177 -10.59 -24.94 -12.63
C PHE A 177 -11.77 -25.91 -12.42
N TRP A 178 -11.67 -26.78 -11.39
CA TRP A 178 -12.75 -27.66 -10.93
C TRP A 178 -13.57 -26.96 -9.84
N TRP A 179 -14.18 -25.83 -10.19
CA TRP A 179 -14.95 -24.95 -9.29
C TRP A 179 -16.19 -25.59 -8.66
N GLU A 180 -16.67 -26.72 -9.20
CA GLU A 180 -17.78 -27.48 -8.63
C GLU A 180 -17.46 -28.01 -7.22
N ASN A 181 -16.17 -28.23 -6.91
CA ASN A 181 -15.72 -28.50 -5.55
C ASN A 181 -15.55 -27.17 -4.78
N PRO A 182 -16.36 -26.90 -3.73
CA PRO A 182 -16.28 -25.66 -2.97
C PRO A 182 -14.91 -25.41 -2.32
N ALA A 183 -14.18 -26.48 -1.96
CA ALA A 183 -12.84 -26.36 -1.39
C ALA A 183 -11.82 -25.84 -2.41
N TYR A 184 -11.90 -26.30 -3.67
CA TYR A 184 -11.01 -25.85 -4.74
C TYR A 184 -11.31 -24.41 -5.16
N ALA A 185 -12.60 -24.03 -5.23
CA ALA A 185 -13.00 -22.65 -5.46
C ALA A 185 -12.53 -21.72 -4.31
N ALA A 186 -12.61 -22.16 -3.06
CA ALA A 186 -12.11 -21.41 -1.91
C ALA A 186 -10.57 -21.26 -1.94
N ALA A 187 -9.84 -22.29 -2.35
CA ALA A 187 -8.39 -22.24 -2.54
C ALA A 187 -8.00 -21.22 -3.61
N GLY A 188 -8.67 -21.22 -4.76
CA GLY A 188 -8.48 -20.22 -5.81
C GLY A 188 -8.71 -18.79 -5.28
N ARG A 189 -9.81 -18.56 -4.56
CA ARG A 189 -10.10 -17.25 -3.95
C ARG A 189 -9.04 -16.83 -2.93
N LYS A 190 -8.56 -17.74 -2.08
CA LYS A 190 -7.47 -17.46 -1.13
C LYS A 190 -6.22 -17.03 -1.87
N ALA A 191 -5.82 -17.75 -2.92
CA ALA A 191 -4.70 -17.36 -3.76
C ALA A 191 -4.88 -15.97 -4.37
N PHE A 192 -6.04 -15.67 -4.95
CA PHE A 192 -6.27 -14.37 -5.56
C PHE A 192 -6.21 -13.21 -4.54
N VAL A 193 -6.85 -13.37 -3.38
CA VAL A 193 -6.87 -12.34 -2.32
C VAL A 193 -5.48 -12.10 -1.74
N VAL A 194 -4.73 -13.17 -1.43
CA VAL A 194 -3.39 -13.03 -0.83
C VAL A 194 -2.42 -12.37 -1.81
N ASN A 195 -2.49 -12.71 -3.10
CA ASN A 195 -1.71 -12.03 -4.13
C ASN A 195 -2.10 -10.55 -4.25
N ARG A 196 -3.41 -10.24 -4.22
CA ARG A 196 -3.91 -8.85 -4.29
C ARG A 196 -3.39 -7.96 -3.16
N ILE A 197 -3.23 -8.52 -1.95
CA ILE A 197 -2.62 -7.82 -0.82
C ILE A 197 -1.17 -7.44 -1.14
N GLY A 198 -0.41 -8.35 -1.75
CA GLY A 198 0.94 -8.05 -2.25
C GLY A 198 0.92 -7.01 -3.37
N ASP A 199 0.00 -7.14 -4.33
CA ASP A 199 -0.11 -6.25 -5.50
C ASP A 199 -0.29 -4.77 -5.08
N PHE A 200 -0.94 -4.52 -3.94
CA PHE A 200 -1.03 -3.18 -3.33
C PHE A 200 0.33 -2.60 -2.93
N GLY A 201 1.26 -3.43 -2.45
CA GLY A 201 2.64 -3.04 -2.19
C GLY A 201 3.38 -2.63 -3.47
N VAL A 202 3.20 -3.37 -4.56
CA VAL A 202 3.79 -2.99 -5.87
C VAL A 202 3.31 -1.62 -6.32
N LEU A 203 2.01 -1.34 -6.16
CA LEU A 203 1.43 -0.04 -6.50
C LEU A 203 2.01 1.10 -5.66
N ILE A 204 2.09 0.95 -4.34
CA ILE A 204 2.69 1.97 -3.46
C ILE A 204 4.15 2.22 -3.84
N GLY A 205 4.94 1.15 -4.01
CA GLY A 205 6.34 1.27 -4.42
C GLY A 205 6.50 1.98 -5.77
N THR A 206 5.62 1.67 -6.73
CA THR A 206 5.58 2.34 -8.04
C THR A 206 5.27 3.83 -7.92
N PHE A 207 4.30 4.22 -7.08
CA PHE A 207 3.96 5.64 -6.89
C PHE A 207 5.07 6.42 -6.17
N LEU A 208 5.77 5.81 -5.22
CA LEU A 208 6.93 6.42 -4.56
C LEU A 208 8.07 6.69 -5.54
N LEU A 209 8.37 5.71 -6.41
CA LEU A 209 9.36 5.88 -7.47
C LEU A 209 8.91 6.93 -8.48
N LEU A 210 7.64 6.91 -8.93
CA LEU A 210 7.11 7.91 -9.86
C LEU A 210 7.24 9.33 -9.32
N GLY A 211 6.87 9.55 -8.05
CA GLY A 211 6.90 10.88 -7.43
C GLY A 211 8.31 11.46 -7.26
N SER A 212 9.36 10.67 -7.48
CA SER A 212 10.76 11.09 -7.24
C SER A 212 11.64 10.96 -8.48
N ALA A 213 11.48 9.88 -9.24
CA ALA A 213 12.20 9.60 -10.48
C ALA A 213 11.53 10.23 -11.72
N HIS A 214 10.26 10.66 -11.62
CA HIS A 214 9.48 11.25 -12.74
C HIS A 214 9.44 10.36 -14.01
N THR A 215 9.55 9.04 -13.83
CA THR A 215 9.52 8.06 -14.93
C THR A 215 9.01 6.71 -14.44
N PHE A 216 8.53 5.90 -15.38
CA PHE A 216 8.14 4.52 -15.15
C PHE A 216 9.12 3.50 -15.76
N GLU A 217 10.04 3.93 -16.61
CA GLU A 217 10.95 3.06 -17.36
C GLU A 217 12.07 2.54 -16.46
N PHE A 218 12.30 1.22 -16.47
CA PHE A 218 13.27 0.58 -15.56
C PHE A 218 14.68 1.14 -15.70
N ALA A 219 15.14 1.38 -16.94
CA ALA A 219 16.47 1.90 -17.22
C ALA A 219 16.68 3.29 -16.60
N GLU A 220 15.68 4.17 -16.71
CA GLU A 220 15.73 5.54 -16.17
C GLU A 220 15.61 5.54 -14.65
N ILE A 221 14.73 4.72 -14.08
CA ILE A 221 14.59 4.52 -12.62
C ILE A 221 15.93 4.10 -12.02
N ASN A 222 16.59 3.09 -12.62
CA ASN A 222 17.85 2.56 -12.13
C ASN A 222 19.01 3.55 -12.30
N ALA A 223 19.07 4.29 -13.43
CA ALA A 223 20.12 5.27 -13.67
C ALA A 223 20.04 6.48 -12.71
N GLY A 224 18.83 6.94 -12.37
CA GLY A 224 18.62 8.09 -11.49
C GLY A 224 18.67 7.77 -9.99
N VAL A 225 18.70 6.49 -9.60
CA VAL A 225 18.44 6.07 -8.21
C VAL A 225 19.42 6.64 -7.19
N ILE A 226 20.67 6.86 -7.58
CA ILE A 226 21.69 7.41 -6.69
C ILE A 226 21.31 8.86 -6.28
N GLU A 227 20.66 9.60 -7.18
CA GLU A 227 20.28 11.00 -6.95
C GLU A 227 18.97 11.13 -6.17
N TYR A 228 17.88 10.51 -6.65
CA TYR A 228 16.58 10.64 -5.98
C TYR A 228 16.45 9.69 -4.78
N GLY A 229 17.17 8.57 -4.78
CA GLY A 229 16.97 7.48 -3.83
C GLY A 229 17.33 7.85 -2.40
N GLN A 230 18.31 8.75 -2.22
CA GLN A 230 18.76 9.25 -0.91
C GLN A 230 17.83 10.33 -0.31
N ARG A 231 16.91 10.87 -1.11
CA ARG A 231 15.92 11.84 -0.63
C ARG A 231 15.08 11.20 0.48
N GLN A 232 14.72 11.99 1.47
CA GLN A 232 13.91 11.52 2.58
C GLN A 232 12.43 11.56 2.21
N VAL A 233 11.67 10.58 2.67
CA VAL A 233 10.22 10.64 2.64
C VAL A 233 9.75 11.71 3.63
N GLU A 234 8.82 12.57 3.20
CA GLU A 234 8.22 13.61 4.03
C GLU A 234 6.74 13.31 4.26
N LEU A 235 6.30 13.45 5.52
CA LEU A 235 4.88 13.36 5.88
C LEU A 235 4.46 14.66 6.55
N GLY A 236 3.56 15.42 5.91
CA GLY A 236 3.15 16.73 6.40
C GLY A 236 4.28 17.77 6.42
N GLY A 237 5.26 17.64 5.53
CA GLY A 237 6.44 18.53 5.44
C GLY A 237 7.58 18.18 6.40
N PHE A 238 7.49 17.07 7.14
CA PHE A 238 8.55 16.62 8.06
C PHE A 238 9.22 15.34 7.53
N PRO A 239 10.56 15.29 7.43
CA PRO A 239 11.27 14.09 7.00
C PRO A 239 11.16 13.01 8.06
N ILE A 240 10.67 11.83 7.65
CA ILE A 240 10.44 10.70 8.56
C ILE A 240 11.67 9.80 8.74
N GLY A 241 12.81 10.18 8.14
CA GLY A 241 14.08 9.48 8.27
C GLY A 241 14.15 8.14 7.52
N ILE A 242 13.33 8.00 6.47
CA ILE A 242 13.36 6.88 5.52
C ILE A 242 13.73 7.43 4.16
N THR A 243 14.68 6.80 3.48
CA THR A 243 14.99 7.12 2.09
C THR A 243 13.83 6.68 1.18
N ILE A 244 13.59 7.42 0.10
CA ILE A 244 12.57 7.08 -0.89
C ILE A 244 12.85 5.71 -1.50
N ALA A 245 14.11 5.41 -1.83
CA ALA A 245 14.48 4.11 -2.37
C ALA A 245 14.25 2.98 -1.34
N GLY A 246 14.54 3.19 -0.06
CA GLY A 246 14.26 2.22 0.99
C GLY A 246 12.77 1.97 1.18
N ALA A 247 11.94 3.02 1.19
CA ALA A 247 10.49 2.89 1.26
C ALA A 247 9.91 2.17 0.03
N ALA A 248 10.34 2.56 -1.17
CA ALA A 248 9.92 1.93 -2.42
C ALA A 248 10.32 0.44 -2.45
N ALA A 249 11.58 0.13 -2.12
CA ALA A 249 12.08 -1.25 -2.04
C ALA A 249 11.28 -2.10 -1.05
N PHE A 250 10.95 -1.57 0.13
CA PHE A 250 10.13 -2.27 1.12
C PHE A 250 8.73 -2.61 0.58
N PHE A 251 8.02 -1.64 -0.02
CA PHE A 251 6.69 -1.87 -0.57
C PHE A 251 6.70 -2.79 -1.81
N LEU A 252 7.68 -2.64 -2.69
CA LEU A 252 7.91 -3.56 -3.81
C LEU A 252 8.17 -4.98 -3.28
N PHE A 253 8.96 -5.12 -2.21
CA PHE A 253 9.19 -6.41 -1.56
C PHE A 253 7.92 -7.03 -1.01
N ILE A 254 6.99 -6.26 -0.40
CA ILE A 254 5.67 -6.79 -0.01
C ILE A 254 4.96 -7.40 -1.22
N GLY A 255 5.02 -6.75 -2.38
CA GLY A 255 4.58 -7.32 -3.65
C GLY A 255 5.21 -8.65 -3.99
N CYS A 256 6.54 -8.70 -3.94
CA CYS A 256 7.31 -9.93 -4.16
C CYS A 256 6.91 -11.04 -3.18
N THR A 257 6.67 -10.74 -1.90
CA THR A 257 6.26 -11.75 -0.92
C THR A 257 4.92 -12.40 -1.27
N GLY A 258 3.98 -11.64 -1.83
CA GLY A 258 2.68 -12.13 -2.29
C GLY A 258 2.82 -13.14 -3.43
N LYS A 259 3.45 -12.73 -4.55
CA LYS A 259 3.59 -13.59 -5.75
C LYS A 259 4.53 -14.78 -5.55
N SER A 260 5.60 -14.59 -4.79
CA SER A 260 6.61 -15.63 -4.55
C SER A 260 6.40 -16.40 -3.25
N ALA A 261 5.22 -16.29 -2.65
CA ALA A 261 4.82 -17.05 -1.48
C ALA A 261 5.89 -17.03 -0.36
N GLN A 262 6.41 -15.85 -0.06
CA GLN A 262 7.33 -15.64 1.06
C GLN A 262 6.55 -15.40 2.33
N LEU A 263 7.18 -15.59 3.49
CA LEU A 263 6.62 -15.11 4.74
C LEU A 263 6.35 -13.60 4.66
N PRO A 264 5.19 -13.10 5.13
CA PRO A 264 4.08 -13.82 5.77
C PRO A 264 3.05 -14.44 4.77
N LEU A 265 3.06 -14.03 3.50
CA LEU A 265 2.03 -14.35 2.51
C LEU A 265 2.12 -15.74 1.86
N TYR A 266 2.98 -16.65 2.31
CA TYR A 266 3.18 -17.98 1.70
C TYR A 266 1.95 -18.91 1.70
N VAL A 267 0.97 -18.62 2.56
CA VAL A 267 -0.15 -19.53 2.92
C VAL A 267 -1.04 -19.96 1.75
N TRP A 268 -1.03 -19.24 0.63
CA TRP A 268 -1.86 -19.57 -0.52
C TRP A 268 -1.27 -20.69 -1.38
N LEU A 269 0.06 -20.80 -1.45
CA LEU A 269 0.74 -21.69 -2.39
C LEU A 269 0.49 -23.18 -2.12
N PRO A 270 0.46 -23.66 -0.86
CA PRO A 270 0.11 -25.06 -0.59
C PRO A 270 -1.33 -25.41 -0.98
N ASP A 271 -2.27 -24.46 -0.89
CA ASP A 271 -3.67 -24.67 -1.26
C ASP A 271 -3.90 -24.60 -2.77
N ALA A 272 -3.00 -23.94 -3.51
CA ALA A 272 -3.00 -23.92 -4.97
C ALA A 272 -2.85 -25.31 -5.62
N MET A 273 -2.52 -26.34 -4.83
CA MET A 273 -2.46 -27.74 -5.27
C MET A 273 -3.82 -28.32 -5.67
N ALA A 274 -4.91 -27.62 -5.38
CA ALA A 274 -6.26 -27.93 -5.87
C ALA A 274 -6.37 -27.92 -7.40
N GLY A 275 -5.56 -27.11 -8.11
CA GLY A 275 -5.58 -27.05 -9.57
C GLY A 275 -4.98 -28.31 -10.23
N PRO A 276 -5.23 -28.54 -11.53
CA PRO A 276 -4.64 -29.65 -12.27
C PRO A 276 -3.10 -29.67 -12.19
N THR A 277 -2.49 -30.85 -12.26
CA THR A 277 -1.03 -30.98 -12.07
C THR A 277 -0.17 -30.19 -13.07
N PRO A 278 -0.52 -30.07 -14.38
CA PRO A 278 0.23 -29.22 -15.30
C PRO A 278 0.22 -27.75 -14.89
N VAL A 279 -0.87 -27.28 -14.26
CA VAL A 279 -0.95 -25.92 -13.70
C VAL A 279 0.01 -25.76 -12.55
N SER A 280 0.04 -26.74 -11.63
CA SER A 280 1.00 -26.73 -10.52
C SER A 280 2.44 -26.69 -11.05
N ALA A 281 2.77 -27.46 -12.09
CA ALA A 281 4.09 -27.38 -12.73
C ALA A 281 4.38 -25.98 -13.29
N LEU A 282 3.43 -25.37 -14.01
CA LEU A 282 3.64 -24.05 -14.62
C LEU A 282 3.81 -22.94 -13.59
N ILE A 283 2.91 -22.88 -12.61
CA ILE A 283 2.90 -21.86 -11.53
C ILE A 283 4.17 -21.98 -10.68
N HIS A 284 4.59 -23.21 -10.35
CA HIS A 284 5.65 -23.44 -9.36
C HIS A 284 7.06 -23.51 -9.96
N ALA A 285 7.20 -23.74 -11.26
CA ALA A 285 8.51 -23.92 -11.87
C ALA A 285 8.97 -22.67 -12.63
N ALA A 286 8.17 -22.18 -13.59
CA ALA A 286 8.67 -21.24 -14.59
C ALA A 286 8.08 -19.83 -14.46
N THR A 287 6.95 -19.63 -13.78
CA THR A 287 6.14 -18.42 -13.99
C THR A 287 5.83 -17.59 -12.74
N MET A 288 4.69 -17.82 -12.07
CA MET A 288 4.15 -16.90 -11.08
C MET A 288 5.08 -16.68 -9.90
N VAL A 289 5.64 -17.77 -9.37
CA VAL A 289 6.48 -17.67 -8.18
C VAL A 289 7.84 -17.03 -8.45
N THR A 290 8.30 -17.01 -9.71
CA THR A 290 9.59 -16.43 -10.09
C THR A 290 9.50 -14.93 -10.37
N ALA A 291 8.29 -14.39 -10.58
CA ALA A 291 8.05 -12.98 -10.86
C ALA A 291 8.57 -12.03 -9.76
N GLY A 292 8.47 -12.42 -8.48
CA GLY A 292 9.00 -11.60 -7.38
C GLY A 292 10.53 -11.52 -7.38
N VAL A 293 11.22 -12.64 -7.63
CA VAL A 293 12.69 -12.66 -7.77
C VAL A 293 13.10 -11.82 -8.98
N TYR A 294 12.38 -11.96 -10.10
CA TYR A 294 12.60 -11.16 -11.31
C TYR A 294 12.49 -9.66 -11.06
N LEU A 295 11.44 -9.20 -10.35
CA LEU A 295 11.27 -7.79 -10.00
C LEU A 295 12.42 -7.28 -9.12
N CYS A 296 12.85 -8.05 -8.12
CA CYS A 296 13.99 -7.68 -7.28
C CYS A 296 15.29 -7.54 -8.09
N CYS A 297 15.53 -8.43 -9.06
CA CYS A 297 16.69 -8.34 -9.93
C CYS A 297 16.57 -7.23 -10.99
N ARG A 298 15.36 -6.94 -11.49
CA ARG A 298 15.14 -5.87 -12.47
C ARG A 298 15.36 -4.47 -11.86
N LEU A 299 15.07 -4.32 -10.57
CA LEU A 299 15.26 -3.10 -9.79
C LEU A 299 16.38 -3.24 -8.74
N SER A 300 17.39 -4.09 -8.98
CA SER A 300 18.52 -4.31 -8.06
C SER A 300 19.11 -3.00 -7.51
N PRO A 301 19.36 -1.94 -8.32
CA PRO A 301 19.88 -0.67 -7.81
C PRO A 301 18.98 0.00 -6.78
N VAL A 302 17.66 -0.11 -6.91
CA VAL A 302 16.70 0.43 -5.94
C VAL A 302 16.77 -0.32 -4.61
N PHE A 303 16.86 -1.66 -4.65
CA PHE A 303 16.94 -2.48 -3.44
C PHE A 303 18.26 -2.27 -2.69
N MET A 304 19.39 -2.13 -3.41
CA MET A 304 20.70 -1.93 -2.81
C MET A 304 20.89 -0.56 -2.14
N MET A 305 20.00 0.40 -2.38
CA MET A 305 20.03 1.69 -1.68
C MET A 305 19.63 1.58 -0.20
N SER A 306 19.16 0.43 0.27
CA SER A 306 18.83 0.20 1.67
C SER A 306 19.29 -1.17 2.17
N GLU A 307 20.40 -1.17 2.92
CA GLU A 307 20.93 -2.37 3.58
C GLU A 307 19.90 -3.04 4.50
N ASN A 308 19.08 -2.24 5.21
CA ASN A 308 18.01 -2.75 6.07
C ASN A 308 16.97 -3.57 5.30
N VAL A 309 16.58 -3.10 4.11
CA VAL A 309 15.62 -3.83 3.27
C VAL A 309 16.28 -5.08 2.70
N MET A 310 17.54 -5.02 2.29
CA MET A 310 18.32 -6.19 1.84
C MET A 310 18.42 -7.26 2.93
N ALA A 311 18.76 -6.87 4.17
CA ALA A 311 18.77 -7.75 5.33
C ALA A 311 17.39 -8.38 5.60
N LEU A 312 16.32 -7.57 5.53
CA LEU A 312 14.94 -8.05 5.68
C LEU A 312 14.60 -9.10 4.63
N ILE A 313 14.98 -8.87 3.36
CA ILE A 313 14.78 -9.82 2.26
C ILE A 313 15.55 -11.12 2.54
N ALA A 314 16.82 -11.01 2.93
CA ALA A 314 17.69 -12.16 3.19
C ALA A 314 17.14 -13.06 4.30
N VAL A 315 16.77 -12.44 5.42
CA VAL A 315 16.23 -13.14 6.59
C VAL A 315 14.86 -13.74 6.29
N THR A 316 13.98 -13.00 5.62
CA THR A 316 12.66 -13.50 5.22
C THR A 316 12.78 -14.71 4.29
N GLY A 317 13.72 -14.67 3.33
CA GLY A 317 14.02 -15.79 2.45
C GLY A 317 14.52 -17.01 3.22
N ALA A 318 15.50 -16.84 4.11
CA ALA A 318 16.06 -17.93 4.90
C ALA A 318 15.04 -18.58 5.84
N LEU A 319 14.18 -17.79 6.50
CA LEU A 319 13.09 -18.32 7.32
C LEU A 319 12.02 -19.02 6.47
N THR A 320 11.68 -18.47 5.31
CA THR A 320 10.77 -19.14 4.37
C THR A 320 11.34 -20.47 3.89
N ALA A 321 12.65 -20.53 3.63
CA ALA A 321 13.37 -21.74 3.25
C ALA A 321 13.23 -22.83 4.32
N LEU A 322 13.51 -22.47 5.57
CA LEU A 322 13.46 -23.38 6.72
C LEU A 322 12.02 -23.80 7.05
N LEU A 323 11.07 -22.86 7.07
CA LEU A 323 9.67 -23.12 7.36
C LEU A 323 9.09 -24.09 6.32
N GLY A 324 9.27 -23.79 5.03
CA GLY A 324 8.81 -24.67 3.94
C GLY A 324 9.41 -26.07 4.05
N ALA A 325 10.71 -26.17 4.33
CA ALA A 325 11.38 -27.46 4.50
C ALA A 325 10.88 -28.25 5.72
N SER A 326 10.65 -27.57 6.86
CA SER A 326 10.14 -28.20 8.08
C SER A 326 8.74 -28.80 7.89
N ILE A 327 7.87 -28.11 7.15
CA ILE A 327 6.52 -28.61 6.82
C ILE A 327 6.65 -29.78 5.84
N GLY A 328 7.50 -29.66 4.81
CA GLY A 328 7.72 -30.70 3.80
C GLY A 328 8.10 -32.07 4.36
N VAL A 329 8.79 -32.12 5.50
CA VAL A 329 9.17 -33.37 6.20
C VAL A 329 7.96 -34.22 6.60
N VAL A 330 6.89 -33.59 7.09
CA VAL A 330 5.74 -34.30 7.66
C VAL A 330 4.57 -34.47 6.70
N GLN A 331 4.50 -33.67 5.63
CA GLN A 331 3.42 -33.76 4.65
C GLN A 331 3.34 -35.16 4.02
N THR A 332 2.12 -35.66 3.84
CA THR A 332 1.86 -36.98 3.23
C THR A 332 1.33 -36.88 1.80
N GLN A 333 0.77 -35.73 1.43
CA GLN A 333 0.23 -35.49 0.09
C GLN A 333 1.35 -35.12 -0.88
N MET A 334 1.50 -35.89 -1.96
CA MET A 334 2.60 -35.76 -2.91
C MET A 334 2.73 -34.33 -3.48
N LYS A 335 1.63 -33.76 -3.98
CA LYS A 335 1.62 -32.38 -4.51
C LYS A 335 1.96 -31.33 -3.45
N ARG A 336 1.50 -31.52 -2.21
CA ARG A 336 1.80 -30.57 -1.11
C ARG A 336 3.26 -30.62 -0.70
N ILE A 337 3.89 -31.79 -0.65
CA ILE A 337 5.34 -31.92 -0.42
C ILE A 337 6.11 -31.14 -1.51
N LEU A 338 5.70 -31.27 -2.76
CA LEU A 338 6.29 -30.52 -3.89
C LEU A 338 6.03 -29.00 -3.81
N ALA A 339 4.86 -28.58 -3.33
CA ALA A 339 4.54 -27.17 -3.10
C ALA A 339 5.41 -26.55 -2.01
N TYR A 340 5.54 -27.23 -0.85
CA TYR A 340 6.38 -26.76 0.26
C TYR A 340 7.86 -26.73 -0.08
N SER A 341 8.31 -27.66 -0.91
CA SER A 341 9.66 -27.58 -1.45
C SER A 341 9.83 -26.39 -2.38
N THR A 342 8.80 -25.95 -3.11
CA THR A 342 8.85 -24.70 -3.89
C THR A 342 8.89 -23.48 -2.98
N VAL A 343 8.08 -23.41 -1.92
CA VAL A 343 8.20 -22.37 -0.88
C VAL A 343 9.64 -22.31 -0.37
N SER A 344 10.23 -23.47 -0.09
CA SER A 344 11.60 -23.55 0.40
C SER A 344 12.63 -23.05 -0.62
N GLN A 345 12.57 -23.49 -1.88
CA GLN A 345 13.50 -23.05 -2.94
C GLN A 345 13.37 -21.56 -3.27
N LEU A 346 12.16 -20.99 -3.25
CA LEU A 346 11.99 -19.55 -3.37
C LEU A 346 12.64 -18.81 -2.20
N GLY A 347 12.56 -19.38 -0.98
CA GLY A 347 13.31 -18.87 0.17
C GLY A 347 14.83 -18.81 -0.09
N PHE A 348 15.43 -19.82 -0.74
CA PHE A 348 16.83 -19.75 -1.18
C PHE A 348 17.07 -18.60 -2.17
N MET A 349 16.19 -18.41 -3.16
CA MET A 349 16.31 -17.34 -4.16
C MET A 349 16.23 -15.95 -3.51
N PHE A 350 15.27 -15.72 -2.61
CA PHE A 350 15.14 -14.46 -1.89
C PHE A 350 16.28 -14.23 -0.91
N ALA A 351 16.77 -15.29 -0.25
CA ALA A 351 17.96 -15.18 0.58
C ALA A 351 19.16 -14.71 -0.27
N ALA A 352 19.37 -15.30 -1.45
CA ALA A 352 20.43 -14.89 -2.36
C ALA A 352 20.33 -13.42 -2.78
N VAL A 353 19.16 -13.00 -3.26
CA VAL A 353 18.90 -11.60 -3.67
C VAL A 353 19.11 -10.65 -2.49
N GLY A 354 18.63 -10.98 -1.29
CA GLY A 354 18.81 -10.15 -0.10
C GLY A 354 20.27 -10.06 0.38
N MET A 355 21.11 -11.05 0.07
CA MET A 355 22.55 -10.99 0.30
C MET A 355 23.31 -10.24 -0.81
N GLY A 356 22.62 -9.70 -1.83
CA GLY A 356 23.22 -9.05 -2.99
C GLY A 356 23.64 -10.01 -4.11
N ALA A 357 23.44 -11.32 -3.93
CA ALA A 357 23.76 -12.36 -4.92
C ALA A 357 22.63 -12.53 -5.96
N PHE A 358 22.27 -11.46 -6.66
CA PHE A 358 21.18 -11.43 -7.65
C PHE A 358 21.38 -12.47 -8.77
N ALA A 359 22.62 -12.60 -9.27
CA ALA A 359 22.96 -13.57 -10.31
C ALA A 359 22.75 -15.03 -9.85
N ALA A 360 23.09 -15.34 -8.60
CA ALA A 360 22.85 -16.65 -7.98
C ALA A 360 21.35 -16.92 -7.82
N GLY A 361 20.58 -15.91 -7.42
CA GLY A 361 19.12 -15.98 -7.33
C GLY A 361 18.46 -16.35 -8.67
N ILE A 362 18.81 -15.65 -9.75
CA ILE A 362 18.29 -15.93 -11.10
C ILE A 362 18.83 -17.24 -11.66
N PHE A 363 20.07 -17.61 -11.33
CA PHE A 363 20.61 -18.94 -11.67
C PHE A 363 19.77 -20.05 -11.06
N HIS A 364 19.44 -19.91 -9.78
CA HIS A 364 18.60 -20.89 -9.11
C HIS A 364 17.17 -20.89 -9.66
N VAL A 365 16.59 -19.74 -10.02
CA VAL A 365 15.31 -19.68 -10.75
C VAL A 365 15.36 -20.55 -12.02
N PHE A 366 16.43 -20.40 -12.79
CA PHE A 366 16.61 -21.13 -14.06
C PHE A 366 16.75 -22.63 -13.84
N THR A 367 17.64 -23.07 -12.95
CA THR A 367 17.83 -24.50 -12.67
C THR A 367 16.57 -25.13 -12.05
N HIS A 368 15.91 -24.40 -11.15
CA HIS A 368 14.66 -24.78 -10.50
C HIS A 368 13.54 -25.06 -11.46
N ALA A 369 13.41 -24.25 -12.50
CA ALA A 369 12.35 -24.41 -13.47
C ALA A 369 12.39 -25.80 -14.15
N PHE A 370 13.57 -26.36 -14.42
CA PHE A 370 13.71 -27.71 -14.97
C PHE A 370 13.34 -28.81 -13.98
N PHE A 371 14.04 -28.88 -12.83
CA PHE A 371 13.83 -29.99 -11.90
C PHE A 371 12.45 -29.94 -11.23
N LYS A 372 11.86 -28.75 -11.02
CA LYS A 372 10.49 -28.66 -10.48
C LYS A 372 9.41 -29.02 -11.46
N ALA A 373 9.51 -28.55 -12.71
CA ALA A 373 8.56 -28.96 -13.73
C ALA A 373 8.59 -30.49 -13.85
N CYS A 374 9.78 -31.10 -13.88
CA CYS A 374 9.92 -32.55 -13.93
C CYS A 374 9.28 -33.25 -12.71
N LEU A 375 9.53 -32.77 -11.48
CA LEU A 375 8.94 -33.35 -10.27
C LEU A 375 7.41 -33.26 -10.24
N PHE A 376 6.83 -32.12 -10.60
CA PHE A 376 5.37 -31.95 -10.63
C PHE A 376 4.73 -32.78 -11.74
N LEU A 377 5.27 -32.76 -12.94
CA LEU A 377 4.76 -33.56 -14.05
C LEU A 377 4.93 -35.07 -13.78
N GLY A 378 6.03 -35.46 -13.14
CA GLY A 378 6.29 -36.84 -12.73
C GLY A 378 5.32 -37.30 -11.64
N ALA A 379 5.02 -36.45 -10.66
CA ALA A 379 3.96 -36.70 -9.69
C ALA A 379 2.58 -36.83 -10.37
N GLY A 380 2.31 -36.01 -11.39
CA GLY A 380 1.11 -36.10 -12.21
C GLY A 380 0.98 -37.44 -12.93
N SER A 381 2.09 -37.94 -13.48
CA SER A 381 2.15 -39.26 -14.12
C SER A 381 1.85 -40.38 -13.10
N VAL A 382 2.45 -40.33 -11.91
CA VAL A 382 2.17 -41.29 -10.82
C VAL A 382 0.70 -41.25 -10.39
N MET A 383 0.11 -40.05 -10.25
CA MET A 383 -1.31 -39.89 -9.89
C MET A 383 -2.25 -40.47 -10.96
N HIS A 384 -1.92 -40.27 -12.24
CA HIS A 384 -2.71 -40.81 -13.34
C HIS A 384 -2.63 -42.33 -13.40
N ALA A 385 -1.44 -42.91 -13.19
CA ALA A 385 -1.22 -44.36 -13.21
C ALA A 385 -2.01 -45.12 -12.13
N ILE A 386 -2.31 -44.47 -11.00
CA ILE A 386 -3.12 -45.05 -9.91
C ILE A 386 -4.56 -44.55 -9.91
N HIS A 387 -5.02 -43.83 -10.94
CA HIS A 387 -6.37 -43.25 -11.00
C HIS A 387 -6.73 -42.36 -9.78
N ALA A 388 -5.75 -41.71 -9.17
CA ALA A 388 -5.98 -40.76 -8.08
C ALA A 388 -6.43 -39.41 -8.63
N HIS A 389 -7.72 -39.10 -8.47
CA HIS A 389 -8.31 -37.81 -8.85
C HIS A 389 -7.93 -36.68 -7.86
N GLY A 390 -6.65 -36.30 -7.84
CA GLY A 390 -6.16 -35.06 -7.22
C GLY A 390 -5.43 -35.20 -5.87
N ASP A 391 -5.58 -36.32 -5.16
CA ASP A 391 -4.98 -36.54 -3.84
C ASP A 391 -4.20 -37.87 -3.79
N ALA A 392 -2.91 -37.84 -4.12
CA ALA A 392 -2.00 -38.97 -3.92
C ALA A 392 -1.26 -38.88 -2.59
N ASP A 393 -1.58 -39.81 -1.69
CA ASP A 393 -0.94 -39.93 -0.39
C ASP A 393 0.19 -40.98 -0.41
N ILE A 394 1.41 -40.55 -0.08
CA ILE A 394 2.61 -41.39 -0.14
C ILE A 394 2.57 -42.60 0.81
N ARG A 395 1.67 -42.60 1.82
CA ARG A 395 1.50 -43.74 2.73
C ARG A 395 0.98 -44.98 1.99
N TRP A 396 0.18 -44.76 0.96
CA TRP A 396 -0.46 -45.79 0.15
C TRP A 396 0.24 -46.02 -1.21
N LEU A 397 1.32 -45.30 -1.47
CA LEU A 397 2.22 -45.55 -2.60
C LEU A 397 3.33 -46.52 -2.21
N GLY A 398 4.13 -46.95 -3.20
CA GLY A 398 5.27 -47.84 -3.03
C GLY A 398 5.47 -48.72 -4.25
N GLY A 399 6.68 -49.24 -4.46
CA GLY A 399 6.96 -50.23 -5.51
C GLY A 399 6.73 -49.79 -6.96
N MET A 400 6.48 -48.51 -7.23
CA MET A 400 6.13 -47.99 -8.56
C MET A 400 7.24 -48.18 -9.61
N LYS A 401 8.48 -48.45 -9.18
CA LYS A 401 9.62 -48.68 -10.08
C LYS A 401 9.41 -49.79 -11.12
N LYS A 402 8.59 -50.81 -10.78
CA LYS A 402 8.31 -51.93 -11.67
C LYS A 402 7.40 -51.54 -12.83
N TYR A 403 6.46 -50.63 -12.55
CA TYR A 403 5.40 -50.22 -13.47
C TYR A 403 5.80 -49.00 -14.31
N MET A 404 6.59 -48.07 -13.74
CA MET A 404 6.89 -46.77 -14.34
C MET A 404 8.40 -46.44 -14.37
N PRO A 405 9.21 -47.17 -15.17
CA PRO A 405 10.67 -47.01 -15.15
C PRO A 405 11.16 -45.65 -15.68
N ARG A 406 10.46 -45.05 -16.67
CA ARG A 406 10.85 -43.75 -17.24
C ARG A 406 10.53 -42.64 -16.25
N THR A 407 9.34 -42.68 -15.66
CA THR A 407 8.91 -41.71 -14.64
C THR A 407 9.81 -41.81 -13.41
N ARG A 408 10.15 -43.02 -12.95
CA ARG A 408 11.11 -43.20 -11.86
C ARG A 408 12.46 -42.54 -12.14
N ALA A 409 13.06 -42.80 -13.30
CA ALA A 409 14.40 -42.31 -13.64
C ALA A 409 14.45 -40.78 -13.70
N THR A 410 13.47 -40.17 -14.37
CA THR A 410 13.35 -38.72 -14.49
C THR A 410 13.04 -38.05 -13.14
N PHE A 411 12.21 -38.68 -12.30
CA PHE A 411 11.93 -38.23 -10.93
C PHE A 411 13.17 -38.31 -10.04
N LEU A 412 13.95 -39.40 -10.12
CA LEU A 412 15.20 -39.57 -9.36
C LEU A 412 16.23 -38.50 -9.73
N ILE A 413 16.45 -38.26 -11.03
CA ILE A 413 17.35 -37.20 -11.52
C ILE A 413 16.96 -35.84 -10.93
N SER A 414 15.66 -35.56 -10.93
CA SER A 414 15.14 -34.28 -10.42
C SER A 414 15.21 -34.19 -8.89
N CYS A 415 15.05 -35.31 -8.17
CA CYS A 415 15.29 -35.42 -6.73
C CYS A 415 16.77 -35.18 -6.38
N LEU A 416 17.70 -35.71 -7.17
CA LEU A 416 19.13 -35.46 -7.01
C LEU A 416 19.45 -33.98 -7.24
N ALA A 417 18.88 -33.38 -8.29
CA ALA A 417 19.04 -31.96 -8.59
C ALA A 417 18.55 -31.06 -7.44
N ILE A 418 17.29 -31.20 -7.01
CA ILE A 418 16.76 -30.37 -5.91
C ILE A 418 17.48 -30.64 -4.58
N ALA A 419 18.02 -31.84 -4.33
CA ALA A 419 18.79 -32.15 -3.14
C ALA A 419 20.20 -31.52 -3.14
N GLY A 420 20.65 -30.97 -4.27
CA GLY A 420 22.01 -30.45 -4.42
C GLY A 420 23.05 -31.57 -4.49
N PHE A 421 22.72 -32.71 -5.09
CA PHE A 421 23.70 -33.78 -5.28
C PHE A 421 24.81 -33.32 -6.26
N PRO A 422 26.10 -33.63 -6.01
CA PRO A 422 27.19 -33.17 -6.87
C PRO A 422 26.96 -33.46 -8.36
N LEU A 423 27.39 -32.54 -9.23
CA LEU A 423 27.24 -32.60 -10.70
C LEU A 423 25.81 -32.44 -11.23
N THR A 424 24.86 -32.02 -10.40
CA THR A 424 23.50 -31.65 -10.84
C THR A 424 23.33 -30.13 -10.89
N SER A 425 22.30 -29.63 -11.58
CA SER A 425 22.09 -28.18 -11.70
C SER A 425 21.74 -27.49 -10.38
N GLY A 426 20.99 -28.18 -9.53
CA GLY A 426 20.67 -27.66 -8.20
C GLY A 426 21.87 -27.62 -7.26
N PHE A 427 22.91 -28.42 -7.49
CA PHE A 427 24.18 -28.32 -6.74
C PHE A 427 24.87 -26.99 -6.99
N PHE A 428 25.20 -26.68 -8.26
CA PHE A 428 25.89 -25.43 -8.61
C PHE A 428 25.11 -24.20 -8.17
N SER A 429 23.80 -24.18 -8.39
CA SER A 429 22.98 -23.03 -8.02
C SER A 429 22.82 -22.84 -6.52
N LYS A 430 22.67 -23.92 -5.72
CA LYS A 430 22.61 -23.79 -4.26
C LYS A 430 23.96 -23.45 -3.65
N ASP A 431 25.03 -23.99 -4.22
CA ASP A 431 26.38 -23.69 -3.77
C ASP A 431 26.71 -22.21 -3.96
N GLU A 432 26.38 -21.65 -5.12
CA GLU A 432 26.54 -20.21 -5.38
C GLU A 432 25.72 -19.34 -4.40
N ILE A 433 24.52 -19.79 -4.00
CA ILE A 433 23.72 -19.08 -2.99
C ILE A 433 24.37 -19.15 -1.60
N LEU A 434 24.89 -20.32 -1.21
CA LEU A 434 25.60 -20.47 0.07
C LEU A 434 26.90 -19.67 0.08
N PHE A 435 27.61 -19.64 -1.05
CA PHE A 435 28.76 -18.78 -1.24
C PHE A 435 28.39 -17.29 -1.12
N GLY A 436 27.35 -16.83 -1.81
CA GLY A 436 26.85 -15.46 -1.70
C GLY A 436 26.40 -15.07 -0.29
N ALA A 437 25.88 -16.01 0.50
CA ALA A 437 25.57 -15.78 1.91
C ALA A 437 26.84 -15.60 2.78
N LEU A 438 27.93 -16.32 2.48
CA LEU A 438 29.21 -16.13 3.15
C LEU A 438 29.90 -14.84 2.70
N GLU A 439 29.88 -14.52 1.40
CA GLU A 439 30.45 -13.27 0.87
C GLU A 439 29.70 -12.05 1.43
N GLY A 440 28.36 -12.08 1.40
CA GLY A 440 27.55 -11.01 1.96
C GLY A 440 27.63 -10.88 3.48
N SER A 441 28.27 -11.81 4.20
CA SER A 441 28.61 -11.64 5.62
C SER A 441 29.66 -10.55 5.85
N ALA A 442 30.41 -10.15 4.81
CA ALA A 442 31.28 -9.00 4.87
C ALA A 442 30.50 -7.67 4.99
N HIS A 443 29.28 -7.60 4.43
CA HIS A 443 28.45 -6.39 4.42
C HIS A 443 27.39 -6.40 5.53
N LEU A 444 26.69 -7.52 5.67
CA LEU A 444 25.60 -7.70 6.64
C LEU A 444 26.09 -8.30 7.96
N GLY A 445 27.42 -8.44 8.13
CA GLY A 445 28.05 -8.94 9.33
C GLY A 445 27.55 -10.33 9.74
N TRP A 446 27.15 -10.44 11.00
CA TRP A 446 26.66 -11.69 11.59
C TRP A 446 25.34 -12.19 10.96
N VAL A 447 24.54 -11.32 10.32
CA VAL A 447 23.31 -11.70 9.60
C VAL A 447 23.63 -12.65 8.46
N GLY A 448 24.70 -12.41 7.71
CA GLY A 448 25.11 -13.28 6.59
C GLY A 448 25.46 -14.70 7.06
N TYR A 449 26.19 -14.83 8.17
CA TYR A 449 26.47 -16.13 8.78
C TYR A 449 25.20 -16.85 9.26
N ALA A 450 24.26 -16.11 9.87
CA ALA A 450 22.98 -16.68 10.30
C ALA A 450 22.16 -17.19 9.11
N VAL A 451 22.09 -16.42 8.02
CA VAL A 451 21.44 -16.82 6.76
C VAL A 451 22.11 -18.08 6.20
N PHE A 452 23.43 -18.13 6.12
CA PHE A 452 24.17 -19.31 5.66
C PHE A 452 23.80 -20.57 6.45
N VAL A 453 23.81 -20.50 7.79
CA VAL A 453 23.46 -21.65 8.64
C VAL A 453 22.01 -22.09 8.43
N MET A 454 21.06 -21.15 8.37
CA MET A 454 19.65 -21.47 8.12
C MET A 454 19.45 -22.13 6.75
N LEU A 455 20.10 -21.64 5.71
CA LEU A 455 20.05 -22.23 4.37
C LEU A 455 20.70 -23.61 4.34
N ALA A 456 21.81 -23.83 5.04
CA ALA A 456 22.41 -25.16 5.18
C ALA A 456 21.41 -26.13 5.86
N VAL A 457 20.77 -25.76 6.97
CA VAL A 457 19.75 -26.60 7.61
C VAL A 457 18.56 -26.85 6.66
N ALA A 458 18.09 -25.83 5.94
CA ALA A 458 17.02 -25.99 4.95
C ALA A 458 17.42 -26.92 3.79
N ALA A 459 18.69 -26.90 3.36
CA ALA A 459 19.22 -27.80 2.33
C ALA A 459 19.24 -29.25 2.82
N PHE A 460 19.64 -29.48 4.08
CA PHE A 460 19.60 -30.80 4.72
C PHE A 460 18.20 -31.38 4.70
N LEU A 461 17.22 -30.60 5.17
CA LEU A 461 15.82 -31.01 5.22
C LEU A 461 15.27 -31.24 3.82
N THR A 462 15.66 -30.40 2.85
CA THR A 462 15.26 -30.57 1.44
C THR A 462 15.71 -31.89 0.87
N ALA A 463 16.98 -32.25 1.06
CA ALA A 463 17.49 -33.55 0.67
C ALA A 463 16.72 -34.69 1.36
N PHE A 464 16.47 -34.55 2.67
CA PHE A 464 15.76 -35.56 3.46
C PHE A 464 14.33 -35.81 2.98
N TYR A 465 13.47 -34.78 2.92
CA TYR A 465 12.05 -34.99 2.59
C TYR A 465 11.83 -35.33 1.10
N MET A 466 12.70 -34.86 0.20
CA MET A 466 12.62 -35.23 -1.22
C MET A 466 12.98 -36.69 -1.45
N PHE A 467 13.96 -37.23 -0.73
CA PHE A 467 14.29 -38.65 -0.81
C PHE A 467 13.31 -39.52 -0.03
N ARG A 468 12.71 -39.02 1.07
CA ARG A 468 11.54 -39.65 1.70
C ARG A 468 10.40 -39.82 0.69
N LEU A 469 10.06 -38.76 -0.05
CA LEU A 469 9.05 -38.82 -1.10
C LEU A 469 9.41 -39.85 -2.17
N TYR A 470 10.65 -39.84 -2.66
CA TYR A 470 11.12 -40.79 -3.67
C TYR A 470 11.04 -42.25 -3.20
N PHE A 471 11.57 -42.57 -2.01
CA PHE A 471 11.60 -43.93 -1.49
C PHE A 471 10.19 -44.47 -1.22
N LEU A 472 9.32 -43.68 -0.59
CA LEU A 472 7.94 -44.09 -0.30
C LEU A 472 7.07 -44.22 -1.56
N THR A 473 7.46 -43.59 -2.67
CA THR A 473 6.72 -43.67 -3.94
C THR A 473 7.19 -44.84 -4.80
N PHE A 474 8.49 -44.96 -5.05
CA PHE A 474 9.02 -45.87 -6.08
C PHE A 474 9.66 -47.15 -5.55
N GLU A 475 10.17 -47.14 -4.32
CA GLU A 475 10.83 -48.30 -3.70
C GLU A 475 9.86 -49.03 -2.75
N GLY A 476 10.29 -50.17 -2.19
CA GLY A 476 9.43 -51.02 -1.35
C GLY A 476 8.40 -51.83 -2.14
N GLU A 477 7.35 -52.29 -1.45
CA GLU A 477 6.23 -53.02 -2.04
C GLU A 477 5.10 -52.09 -2.50
N PHE A 478 4.31 -52.53 -3.51
CA PHE A 478 3.17 -51.77 -4.00
C PHE A 478 1.99 -51.87 -3.02
N ARG A 479 1.46 -50.73 -2.57
CA ARG A 479 0.46 -50.64 -1.49
C ARG A 479 -0.96 -50.26 -1.96
N GLY A 480 -1.23 -50.31 -3.27
CA GLY A 480 -2.58 -50.16 -3.82
C GLY A 480 -3.02 -48.72 -4.18
N GLY A 481 -2.25 -47.68 -3.81
CA GLY A 481 -2.49 -46.30 -4.25
C GLY A 481 -3.63 -45.55 -3.54
N HIS A 482 -4.51 -46.25 -2.82
CA HIS A 482 -5.67 -45.68 -2.11
C HIS A 482 -5.75 -46.13 -0.66
N ALA A 483 -6.50 -45.38 0.15
CA ALA A 483 -6.73 -45.73 1.55
C ALA A 483 -7.58 -47.02 1.67
N PRO A 484 -7.32 -47.89 2.67
CA PRO A 484 -8.13 -49.07 2.90
C PRO A 484 -9.61 -48.72 3.15
N GLY A 485 -10.51 -49.25 2.31
CA GLY A 485 -11.95 -49.02 2.41
C GLY A 485 -12.51 -47.91 1.52
N ASP A 486 -11.67 -47.19 0.78
CA ASP A 486 -12.09 -46.22 -0.24
C ASP A 486 -12.49 -46.95 -1.54
N HIS A 487 -13.56 -47.75 -1.46
CA HIS A 487 -14.22 -48.29 -2.64
C HIS A 487 -15.13 -47.19 -3.19
N GLY A 488 -14.64 -46.48 -4.20
CA GLY A 488 -15.43 -45.47 -4.90
C GLY A 488 -16.82 -46.01 -5.25
N HIS A 489 -17.86 -45.27 -4.86
CA HIS A 489 -19.23 -45.53 -5.26
C HIS A 489 -19.38 -45.31 -6.77
N GLY A 490 -19.09 -46.34 -7.57
CA GLY A 490 -19.26 -46.34 -9.02
C GLY A 490 -19.24 -47.76 -9.53
N HIS A 491 -20.42 -48.24 -9.93
CA HIS A 491 -20.76 -49.48 -10.64
C HIS A 491 -19.66 -50.52 -10.89
N GLY A 492 -19.93 -51.74 -10.40
CA GLY A 492 -19.01 -52.87 -10.39
C GLY A 492 -18.43 -53.22 -11.75
N ASP A 493 -17.11 -53.17 -11.81
CA ASP A 493 -16.26 -54.12 -12.50
C ASP A 493 -14.98 -54.27 -11.66
N GLU A 494 -14.80 -55.46 -11.09
CA GLU A 494 -13.65 -55.86 -10.27
C GLU A 494 -12.38 -56.04 -11.14
N HIS A 495 -11.90 -54.96 -11.73
CA HIS A 495 -10.59 -54.89 -12.36
C HIS A 495 -9.87 -53.62 -11.90
N HIS A 496 -9.23 -53.68 -10.73
CA HIS A 496 -8.16 -52.73 -10.40
C HIS A 496 -7.06 -52.93 -11.43
N ALA A 497 -7.06 -52.12 -12.49
CA ALA A 497 -6.02 -52.13 -13.50
C ALA A 497 -4.67 -51.90 -12.82
N GLU A 498 -3.69 -52.76 -13.11
CA GLU A 498 -2.34 -52.58 -12.63
C GLU A 498 -1.81 -51.19 -13.06
N PRO A 499 -1.01 -50.50 -12.23
CA PRO A 499 -0.44 -49.23 -12.62
C PRO A 499 0.36 -49.38 -13.92
N HIS A 500 0.25 -48.39 -14.80
CA HIS A 500 0.98 -48.37 -16.06
C HIS A 500 1.75 -47.07 -16.25
N GLU A 501 2.79 -47.13 -17.08
CA GLU A 501 3.52 -45.93 -17.51
C GLU A 501 2.63 -45.04 -18.37
N SER A 502 2.84 -43.73 -18.30
CA SER A 502 2.15 -42.77 -19.19
C SER A 502 2.70 -42.84 -20.62
N GLY A 503 1.94 -42.31 -21.57
CA GLY A 503 2.31 -42.22 -22.97
C GLY A 503 3.47 -41.27 -23.25
N ASP A 504 3.83 -41.18 -24.53
CA ASP A 504 5.00 -40.40 -24.96
C ASP A 504 4.78 -38.88 -24.82
N ALA A 505 3.53 -38.39 -24.90
CA ALA A 505 3.24 -36.97 -24.71
C ALA A 505 3.46 -36.52 -23.26
N VAL A 506 3.40 -37.45 -22.29
CA VAL A 506 3.83 -37.23 -20.90
C VAL A 506 5.32 -37.49 -20.71
N THR A 507 5.84 -38.62 -21.18
CA THR A 507 7.21 -39.06 -20.84
C THR A 507 8.31 -38.29 -21.58
N ILE A 508 8.07 -37.78 -22.80
CA ILE A 508 9.05 -36.95 -23.54
C ILE A 508 9.34 -35.63 -22.78
N PRO A 509 8.33 -34.83 -22.37
CA PRO A 509 8.57 -33.68 -21.50
C PRO A 509 9.40 -34.00 -20.25
N LEU A 510 9.10 -35.13 -19.57
CA LEU A 510 9.86 -35.54 -18.38
C LEU A 510 11.33 -35.80 -18.68
N MET A 511 11.63 -36.49 -19.79
CA MET A 511 13.01 -36.78 -20.20
C MET A 511 13.78 -35.50 -20.54
N VAL A 512 13.17 -34.57 -21.27
CA VAL A 512 13.80 -33.29 -21.62
C VAL A 512 14.07 -32.46 -20.36
N LEU A 513 13.10 -32.38 -19.44
CA LEU A 513 13.26 -31.64 -18.19
C LEU A 513 14.31 -32.28 -17.27
N ALA A 514 14.37 -33.62 -17.19
CA ALA A 514 15.39 -34.33 -16.43
C ALA A 514 16.79 -34.13 -17.02
N ALA A 515 16.94 -34.13 -18.35
CA ALA A 515 18.20 -33.79 -19.01
C ALA A 515 18.63 -32.36 -18.67
N GLY A 516 17.69 -31.40 -18.70
CA GLY A 516 17.92 -30.03 -18.24
C GLY A 516 18.38 -29.96 -16.79
N ALA A 517 17.74 -30.71 -15.89
CA ALA A 517 18.11 -30.79 -14.46
C ALA A 517 19.54 -31.30 -14.20
N LEU A 518 20.16 -32.00 -15.15
CA LEU A 518 21.57 -32.39 -15.08
C LEU A 518 22.49 -31.35 -15.72
N ILE A 519 22.14 -30.88 -16.93
CA ILE A 519 23.10 -30.20 -17.81
C ILE A 519 23.13 -28.68 -17.59
N VAL A 520 22.00 -28.03 -17.31
CA VAL A 520 21.95 -26.55 -17.29
C VAL A 520 22.77 -25.92 -16.15
N GLY A 521 23.14 -26.73 -15.15
CA GLY A 521 24.04 -26.31 -14.07
C GLY A 521 25.45 -25.96 -14.52
N PHE A 522 25.93 -26.58 -15.59
CA PHE A 522 27.28 -26.35 -16.10
C PHE A 522 27.44 -24.99 -16.79
N LEU A 523 26.35 -24.24 -16.99
CA LEU A 523 26.38 -22.87 -17.52
C LEU A 523 26.94 -21.87 -16.49
N GLY A 524 26.72 -22.10 -15.20
CA GLY A 524 27.14 -21.21 -14.11
C GLY A 524 28.18 -21.86 -13.20
N LEU A 525 29.32 -22.28 -13.78
CA LEU A 525 30.42 -22.80 -12.97
C LEU A 525 31.01 -21.68 -12.10
N PRO A 526 31.18 -21.88 -10.78
CA PRO A 526 31.70 -20.84 -9.89
C PRO A 526 33.09 -20.36 -10.32
N HIS A 527 33.35 -19.06 -10.23
CA HIS A 527 34.65 -18.49 -10.63
C HIS A 527 35.83 -19.12 -9.89
N TRP A 528 35.68 -19.33 -8.59
CA TRP A 528 36.71 -19.95 -7.76
C TRP A 528 37.03 -21.38 -8.19
N LEU A 529 36.05 -22.12 -8.73
CA LEU A 529 36.25 -23.46 -9.25
C LEU A 529 37.00 -23.41 -10.59
N GLY A 530 36.72 -22.40 -11.41
CA GLY A 530 37.47 -22.11 -12.64
C GLY A 530 38.94 -21.78 -12.37
N ASP A 531 39.23 -21.00 -11.32
CA ASP A 531 40.59 -20.66 -10.90
C ASP A 531 41.37 -21.89 -10.41
N VAL A 532 40.71 -22.81 -9.71
CA VAL A 532 41.29 -24.08 -9.22
C VAL A 532 41.51 -25.09 -10.36
N LEU A 533 40.59 -25.15 -11.33
CA LEU A 533 40.66 -26.10 -12.45
C LEU A 533 41.38 -25.54 -13.69
N HIS A 534 41.79 -24.26 -13.67
CA HIS A 534 42.30 -23.52 -14.85
C HIS A 534 41.33 -23.53 -16.04
N VAL A 535 40.02 -23.50 -15.76
CA VAL A 535 38.95 -23.50 -16.78
C VAL A 535 38.07 -22.27 -16.56
N HIS A 536 38.18 -21.26 -17.42
CA HIS A 536 37.33 -20.06 -17.37
C HIS A 536 36.00 -20.28 -18.12
N TRP A 537 35.15 -21.18 -17.61
CA TRP A 537 33.85 -21.51 -18.21
C TRP A 537 32.68 -21.04 -17.33
N ASN A 538 32.64 -19.76 -16.95
CA ASN A 538 31.43 -19.18 -16.37
C ASN A 538 30.69 -18.38 -17.45
N LEU A 539 29.68 -19.00 -18.06
CA LEU A 539 28.84 -18.36 -19.08
C LEU A 539 27.68 -17.57 -18.45
N TRP A 540 27.50 -17.64 -17.13
CA TRP A 540 26.34 -17.09 -16.43
C TRP A 540 26.61 -15.74 -15.78
N SER A 541 27.70 -15.62 -15.02
CA SER A 541 28.02 -14.40 -14.28
C SER A 541 28.28 -13.18 -15.19
N PRO A 542 29.04 -13.26 -16.30
CA PRO A 542 29.39 -12.06 -17.06
C PRO A 542 28.17 -11.46 -17.77
N TRP A 543 27.14 -12.28 -17.98
CA TRP A 543 25.90 -11.91 -18.67
C TRP A 543 24.94 -11.12 -17.77
N LEU A 544 25.08 -11.26 -16.45
CA LEU A 544 24.26 -10.55 -15.47
C LEU A 544 25.03 -9.40 -14.81
N THR A 545 26.36 -9.46 -14.72
CA THR A 545 27.20 -8.40 -14.14
C THR A 545 27.69 -7.36 -15.15
N GLY A 546 27.43 -7.54 -16.45
CA GLY A 546 27.91 -6.66 -17.53
C GLY A 546 27.16 -5.33 -17.69
N HIS A 547 26.19 -4.98 -16.84
CA HIS A 547 25.49 -3.69 -16.93
C HIS A 547 26.33 -2.59 -16.29
N GLU A 548 27.09 -1.84 -17.09
CA GLU A 548 28.00 -0.78 -16.62
C GLU A 548 27.33 0.37 -15.85
N GLY A 549 25.99 0.46 -15.85
CA GLY A 549 25.21 1.37 -14.99
C GLY A 549 25.08 0.91 -13.53
N GLU A 550 25.34 -0.36 -13.23
CA GLU A 550 25.28 -0.93 -11.87
C GLU A 550 26.56 -0.64 -11.06
N HIS A 551 27.66 -0.23 -11.70
CA HIS A 551 28.97 -0.05 -11.05
C HIS A 551 29.00 1.00 -9.93
N GLY A 552 28.11 1.99 -9.90
CA GLY A 552 28.11 2.98 -8.80
C GLY A 552 27.66 2.39 -7.47
N ALA A 553 26.50 1.73 -7.45
CA ALA A 553 25.90 1.18 -6.24
C ALA A 553 26.35 -0.27 -5.96
N VAL A 554 26.48 -1.11 -6.99
CA VAL A 554 26.99 -2.49 -6.84
C VAL A 554 28.47 -2.49 -6.47
N ALA A 555 29.31 -1.63 -7.08
CA ALA A 555 30.72 -1.59 -6.71
C ALA A 555 30.95 -0.87 -5.37
N ALA A 556 30.11 0.11 -4.98
CA ALA A 556 30.17 0.66 -3.62
C ALA A 556 29.75 -0.36 -2.56
N PHE A 557 28.72 -1.18 -2.85
CA PHE A 557 28.35 -2.31 -2.02
C PHE A 557 29.50 -3.34 -1.98
N ALA A 558 29.96 -3.84 -3.13
CA ALA A 558 31.02 -4.86 -3.24
C ALA A 558 32.40 -4.40 -2.77
N ALA A 559 32.75 -3.11 -2.84
CA ALA A 559 34.04 -2.59 -2.36
C ALA A 559 34.23 -2.75 -0.85
N GLY A 560 33.14 -2.85 -0.07
CA GLY A 560 33.20 -3.19 1.35
C GLY A 560 33.52 -4.67 1.64
N ALA A 561 33.55 -5.55 0.63
CA ALA A 561 33.63 -7.01 0.82
C ALA A 561 35.05 -7.51 1.10
N HIS A 562 36.06 -6.72 0.73
CA HIS A 562 37.45 -7.14 0.71
C HIS A 562 38.19 -7.05 2.05
N GLU A 563 37.53 -6.72 3.17
CA GLU A 563 38.14 -6.70 4.50
C GLU A 563 38.06 -8.04 5.27
N GLY A 564 37.42 -9.07 4.70
CA GLY A 564 37.38 -10.41 5.29
C GLY A 564 38.69 -11.20 5.09
N GLY A 565 39.32 -11.66 6.18
CA GLY A 565 40.63 -12.35 6.14
C GLY A 565 40.72 -13.71 5.42
N LEU A 566 39.67 -14.15 4.72
CA LEU A 566 39.62 -15.41 3.95
C LEU A 566 39.47 -15.10 2.46
N SER A 567 40.21 -15.81 1.60
CA SER A 567 40.09 -15.62 0.15
C SER A 567 38.72 -16.09 -0.37
N PRO A 568 38.18 -15.49 -1.45
CA PRO A 568 36.94 -15.96 -2.10
C PRO A 568 36.99 -17.45 -2.46
N THR A 569 38.17 -17.96 -2.85
CA THR A 569 38.39 -19.38 -3.11
C THR A 569 38.17 -20.26 -1.88
N MET A 570 38.60 -19.81 -0.69
CA MET A 570 38.43 -20.55 0.56
C MET A 570 36.95 -20.54 1.01
N LEU A 571 36.26 -19.41 0.86
CA LEU A 571 34.82 -19.32 1.12
C LEU A 571 34.02 -20.24 0.18
N GLY A 572 34.38 -20.28 -1.11
CA GLY A 572 33.78 -21.19 -2.09
C GLY A 572 33.95 -22.66 -1.71
N VAL A 573 35.16 -23.07 -1.32
CA VAL A 573 35.42 -24.45 -0.86
C VAL A 573 34.63 -24.77 0.41
N ILE A 574 34.50 -23.82 1.35
CA ILE A 574 33.68 -24.01 2.56
C ILE A 574 32.21 -24.19 2.18
N ALA A 575 31.64 -23.29 1.37
CA ALA A 575 30.26 -23.40 0.90
C ALA A 575 30.00 -24.76 0.22
N MET A 576 30.89 -25.17 -0.70
CA MET A 576 30.76 -26.42 -1.45
C MET A 576 30.86 -27.65 -0.55
N SER A 577 31.82 -27.65 0.37
CA SER A 577 32.03 -28.76 1.29
C SER A 577 30.84 -28.92 2.25
N VAL A 578 30.31 -27.82 2.78
CA VAL A 578 29.12 -27.81 3.65
C VAL A 578 27.89 -28.23 2.86
N GLY A 579 27.65 -27.63 1.69
CA GLY A 579 26.52 -27.96 0.81
C GLY A 579 26.51 -29.44 0.43
N THR A 580 27.66 -29.98 0.04
CA THR A 580 27.82 -31.41 -0.29
C THR A 580 27.58 -32.30 0.93
N ALA A 581 28.20 -32.00 2.07
CA ALA A 581 28.07 -32.79 3.29
C ALA A 581 26.62 -32.83 3.78
N VAL A 582 25.95 -31.69 3.72
CA VAL A 582 24.55 -31.55 4.11
C VAL A 582 23.61 -32.27 3.14
N GLY A 583 23.80 -32.12 1.83
CA GLY A 583 23.01 -32.81 0.82
C GLY A 583 23.12 -34.33 0.95
N LEU A 584 24.35 -34.85 0.99
CA LEU A 584 24.61 -36.29 1.18
C LEU A 584 24.12 -36.79 2.54
N GLY A 585 24.27 -36.00 3.60
CA GLY A 585 23.77 -36.32 4.93
C GLY A 585 22.26 -36.49 4.96
N GLY A 586 21.52 -35.58 4.32
CA GLY A 586 20.05 -35.64 4.22
C GLY A 586 19.58 -36.86 3.41
N ILE A 587 20.22 -37.13 2.26
CA ILE A 587 19.94 -38.32 1.44
C ILE A 587 20.25 -39.60 2.22
N GLY A 588 21.41 -39.67 2.88
CA GLY A 588 21.85 -40.84 3.64
C GLY A 588 20.92 -41.14 4.81
N LEU A 589 20.48 -40.11 5.54
CA LEU A 589 19.52 -40.27 6.63
C LEU A 589 18.16 -40.75 6.10
N ALA A 590 17.64 -40.17 5.02
CA ALA A 590 16.40 -40.61 4.40
C ALA A 590 16.49 -42.07 3.91
N TYR A 591 17.61 -42.48 3.31
CA TYR A 591 17.84 -43.87 2.91
C TYR A 591 17.87 -44.81 4.11
N SER A 592 18.53 -44.43 5.20
CA SER A 592 18.59 -45.26 6.41
C SER A 592 17.21 -45.49 7.05
N TRP A 593 16.28 -44.55 6.89
CA TRP A 593 14.94 -44.63 7.49
C TRP A 593 13.90 -45.23 6.55
N PHE A 594 13.96 -44.91 5.25
CA PHE A 594 12.90 -45.24 4.28
C PHE A 594 13.37 -46.12 3.13
N GLY A 595 14.67 -46.31 2.93
CA GLY A 595 15.20 -47.10 1.80
C GLY A 595 14.79 -48.58 1.81
N LYS A 596 14.38 -49.10 2.97
CA LYS A 596 13.86 -50.47 3.16
C LYS A 596 12.54 -50.52 3.96
N ALA A 597 11.97 -49.36 4.32
CA ALA A 597 10.79 -49.32 5.17
C ALA A 597 9.53 -49.10 4.32
N ASP A 598 8.48 -49.87 4.61
CA ASP A 598 7.19 -49.77 3.93
C ASP A 598 6.22 -48.79 4.62
N ALA A 599 6.69 -47.98 5.58
CA ALA A 599 5.85 -47.07 6.34
C ALA A 599 6.57 -45.78 6.74
N ILE A 600 5.77 -44.73 6.98
CA ILE A 600 6.24 -43.49 7.60
C ILE A 600 6.69 -43.72 9.05
N ALA A 601 7.56 -42.86 9.57
CA ALA A 601 8.05 -42.94 10.95
C ALA A 601 7.78 -41.62 11.71
N PRO A 602 6.54 -41.37 12.17
CA PRO A 602 6.13 -40.06 12.71
C PRO A 602 7.00 -39.57 13.87
N GLU A 603 7.41 -40.45 14.79
CA GLU A 603 8.27 -40.08 15.93
C GLU A 603 9.64 -39.56 15.47
N ARG A 604 10.22 -40.21 14.45
CA ARG A 604 11.53 -39.86 13.90
C ARG A 604 11.44 -38.58 13.06
N GLU A 605 10.40 -38.44 12.25
CA GLU A 605 10.09 -37.21 11.50
C GLU A 605 9.89 -36.03 12.46
N THR A 606 9.18 -36.24 13.57
CA THR A 606 8.97 -35.23 14.62
C THR A 606 10.28 -34.76 15.23
N LEU A 607 11.21 -35.68 15.51
CA LEU A 607 12.51 -35.34 16.09
C LEU A 607 13.31 -34.40 15.17
N ILE A 608 13.38 -34.72 13.88
CA ILE A 608 14.07 -33.87 12.89
C ILE A 608 13.43 -32.48 12.84
N VAL A 609 12.10 -32.41 12.78
CA VAL A 609 11.38 -31.13 12.75
C VAL A 609 11.64 -30.33 14.03
N ARG A 610 11.60 -30.96 15.20
CA ARG A 610 11.90 -30.28 16.48
C ARG A 610 13.30 -29.69 16.50
N ILE A 611 14.32 -30.46 16.10
CA ILE A 611 15.70 -29.98 16.07
C ILE A 611 15.84 -28.79 15.12
N ALA A 612 15.30 -28.90 13.91
CA ALA A 612 15.38 -27.83 12.92
C ALA A 612 14.66 -26.55 13.36
N VAL A 613 13.49 -26.68 13.99
CA VAL A 613 12.66 -25.56 14.44
C VAL A 613 13.27 -24.89 15.68
N ILE A 614 13.88 -25.67 16.59
CA ILE A 614 14.66 -25.11 17.70
C ILE A 614 15.87 -24.35 17.15
N ALA A 615 16.64 -24.96 16.24
CA ALA A 615 17.82 -24.32 15.66
C ALA A 615 17.44 -23.01 14.95
N GLY A 616 16.40 -23.03 14.11
CA GLY A 616 15.86 -21.84 13.46
C GLY A 616 15.33 -20.80 14.44
N GLY A 617 14.65 -21.23 15.50
CA GLY A 617 14.15 -20.35 16.56
C GLY A 617 15.26 -19.66 17.35
N VAL A 618 16.34 -20.37 17.70
CA VAL A 618 17.51 -19.79 18.37
C VAL A 618 18.17 -18.75 17.48
N ILE A 619 18.43 -19.10 16.22
CA ILE A 619 19.05 -18.20 15.24
C ILE A 619 18.15 -16.98 15.00
N GLY A 620 16.84 -17.19 14.85
CA GLY A 620 15.84 -16.14 14.66
C GLY A 620 15.73 -15.18 15.84
N VAL A 621 15.78 -15.67 17.09
CA VAL A 621 15.80 -14.81 18.28
C VAL A 621 17.10 -14.02 18.35
N ALA A 622 18.25 -14.66 18.11
CA ALA A 622 19.52 -13.96 18.03
C ALA A 622 19.47 -12.88 16.94
N LEU A 623 18.84 -13.19 15.80
CA LEU A 623 18.64 -12.26 14.70
C LEU A 623 17.86 -11.03 15.14
N CYS A 624 16.69 -11.24 15.76
CA CYS A 624 15.85 -10.15 16.22
C CYS A 624 16.53 -9.24 17.23
N VAL A 625 17.28 -9.83 18.17
CA VAL A 625 17.96 -9.06 19.22
C VAL A 625 19.06 -8.20 18.61
N LEU A 626 19.89 -8.76 17.74
CA LEU A 626 21.03 -8.05 17.16
C LEU A 626 20.59 -7.00 16.13
N LEU A 627 19.63 -7.32 15.25
CA LEU A 627 18.99 -6.32 14.36
C LEU A 627 18.31 -5.22 15.19
N GLY A 628 17.61 -5.59 16.28
CA GLY A 628 16.99 -4.63 17.18
C GLY A 628 18.00 -3.70 17.87
N LEU A 629 19.19 -4.19 18.20
CA LEU A 629 20.27 -3.38 18.77
C LEU A 629 20.90 -2.42 17.76
N GLU A 630 21.10 -2.85 16.50
CA GLU A 630 21.54 -1.97 15.41
C GLU A 630 20.50 -0.89 15.10
N ILE A 631 19.21 -1.24 15.13
CA ILE A 631 18.11 -0.29 14.96
C ILE A 631 18.00 0.68 16.14
N ALA A 632 18.27 0.23 17.36
CA ALA A 632 18.29 1.11 18.54
C ALA A 632 19.43 2.15 18.49
N GLN A 633 20.45 1.93 17.67
CA GLN A 633 21.54 2.89 17.43
C GLN A 633 21.23 3.88 16.29
N THR A 634 20.13 3.70 15.54
CA THR A 634 19.69 4.62 14.47
C THR A 634 18.64 5.62 14.97
N THR A 635 18.74 6.87 14.53
CA THR A 635 18.00 8.02 15.10
C THR A 635 16.63 8.32 14.46
N HIS A 636 16.09 7.47 13.59
CA HIS A 636 14.93 7.79 12.74
C HIS A 636 13.65 7.02 13.12
N THR A 637 12.65 7.71 13.67
CA THR A 637 11.51 7.12 14.41
C THR A 637 10.39 6.48 13.59
N ALA A 638 10.30 6.72 12.27
CA ALA A 638 9.19 6.22 11.46
C ALA A 638 9.54 5.02 10.54
N ALA A 639 10.81 4.85 10.12
CA ALA A 639 11.32 3.58 9.57
C ALA A 639 11.25 2.45 10.58
N ILE A 640 11.37 2.81 11.85
CA ILE A 640 11.27 1.93 13.00
C ILE A 640 9.91 1.23 13.02
N VAL A 641 8.78 1.84 12.64
CA VAL A 641 7.47 1.17 12.82
C VAL A 641 7.30 -0.05 11.90
N ALA A 642 7.61 0.05 10.60
CA ALA A 642 7.49 -1.07 9.66
C ALA A 642 8.57 -2.13 9.91
N MET A 643 9.79 -1.70 10.23
CA MET A 643 10.93 -2.58 10.51
C MET A 643 10.81 -3.27 11.88
N VAL A 644 10.29 -2.57 12.89
CA VAL A 644 9.92 -3.12 14.20
C VAL A 644 8.71 -4.01 14.08
N LEU A 645 7.70 -3.71 13.23
CA LEU A 645 6.64 -4.68 12.95
C LEU A 645 7.24 -5.96 12.36
N GLY A 646 8.14 -5.83 11.39
CA GLY A 646 8.88 -6.94 10.80
C GLY A 646 9.62 -7.76 11.87
N LEU A 647 10.35 -7.11 12.76
CA LEU A 647 11.09 -7.72 13.86
C LEU A 647 10.21 -8.30 14.96
N ILE A 648 9.09 -7.67 15.29
CA ILE A 648 8.11 -8.19 16.26
C ILE A 648 7.52 -9.48 15.69
N VAL A 649 7.16 -9.49 14.41
CA VAL A 649 6.67 -10.69 13.73
C VAL A 649 7.77 -11.75 13.71
N LEU A 650 8.99 -11.39 13.32
CA LEU A 650 10.15 -12.28 13.29
C LEU A 650 10.44 -12.89 14.67
N GLY A 651 10.42 -12.06 15.72
CA GLY A 651 10.70 -12.44 17.11
C GLY A 651 9.59 -13.28 17.70
N ALA A 652 8.33 -12.91 17.45
CA ALA A 652 7.18 -13.72 17.86
C ALA A 652 7.23 -15.10 17.19
N MET A 653 7.55 -15.17 15.88
CA MET A 653 7.71 -16.43 15.15
C MET A 653 8.87 -17.27 15.70
N SER A 654 10.00 -16.64 16.02
CA SER A 654 11.19 -17.34 16.54
C SER A 654 10.99 -17.85 17.96
N LEU A 655 10.35 -17.05 18.83
CA LEU A 655 9.95 -17.47 20.18
C LEU A 655 8.89 -18.57 20.14
N PHE A 656 7.95 -18.49 19.21
CA PHE A 656 6.96 -19.52 18.97
C PHE A 656 7.61 -20.83 18.49
N ALA A 657 8.57 -20.76 17.58
CA ALA A 657 9.36 -21.91 17.13
C ALA A 657 10.08 -22.58 18.31
N LEU A 658 10.74 -21.80 19.17
CA LEU A 658 11.36 -22.31 20.40
C LEU A 658 10.35 -22.95 21.35
N TYR A 659 9.20 -22.30 21.57
CA TYR A 659 8.14 -22.84 22.43
C TYR A 659 7.63 -24.18 21.91
N VAL A 660 7.30 -24.28 20.62
CA VAL A 660 6.75 -25.52 20.05
C VAL A 660 7.80 -26.62 19.95
N GLY A 661 9.04 -26.27 19.64
CA GLY A 661 10.14 -27.23 19.54
C GLY A 661 10.56 -27.80 20.89
N ALA A 662 10.68 -26.94 21.91
CA ALA A 662 11.15 -27.33 23.23
C ALA A 662 10.06 -27.93 24.13
N ASN A 663 8.78 -27.64 23.88
CA ASN A 663 7.68 -28.11 24.72
C ASN A 663 7.21 -29.51 24.31
N PRO A 664 7.50 -30.56 25.11
CA PRO A 664 7.13 -31.94 24.78
C PRO A 664 5.61 -32.17 24.76
N ARG A 665 4.82 -31.30 25.40
CA ARG A 665 3.34 -31.38 25.39
C ARG A 665 2.73 -30.97 24.05
N VAL A 666 3.48 -30.26 23.20
CA VAL A 666 2.99 -29.86 21.89
C VAL A 666 3.27 -30.99 20.90
N ASP A 667 2.20 -31.44 20.23
CA ASP A 667 2.29 -32.38 19.11
C ASP A 667 2.85 -31.65 17.89
N THR A 668 4.18 -31.53 17.86
CA THR A 668 4.92 -30.82 16.80
C THR A 668 4.64 -31.44 15.41
N TYR A 669 4.37 -32.75 15.35
CA TYR A 669 4.02 -33.41 14.09
C TYR A 669 2.73 -32.85 13.51
N ARG A 670 1.64 -32.84 14.30
CA ARG A 670 0.36 -32.29 13.87
C ARG A 670 0.45 -30.81 13.57
N TRP A 671 1.19 -30.05 14.36
CA TRP A 671 1.36 -28.61 14.11
C TRP A 671 2.08 -28.35 12.79
N ALA A 672 3.18 -29.05 12.51
CA ALA A 672 3.88 -28.93 11.23
C ALA A 672 3.00 -29.41 10.06
N MET A 673 2.20 -30.46 10.27
CA MET A 673 1.23 -30.95 9.27
C MET A 673 0.16 -29.90 8.96
N ASP A 674 -0.32 -29.20 9.99
CA ASP A 674 -1.30 -28.10 9.91
C ASP A 674 -0.62 -26.74 9.61
N LYS A 675 0.50 -26.74 8.89
CA LYS A 675 1.20 -25.52 8.44
C LYS A 675 1.59 -24.56 9.58
N TRP A 676 1.99 -25.12 10.73
CA TRP A 676 2.24 -24.37 11.97
C TRP A 676 1.05 -23.55 12.45
N ARG A 677 -0.16 -23.94 12.03
CA ARG A 677 -1.44 -23.29 12.33
C ARG A 677 -1.53 -21.82 11.93
N VAL A 678 -0.75 -21.42 10.91
CA VAL A 678 -0.75 -20.05 10.38
C VAL A 678 -2.11 -19.70 9.76
N ASP A 679 -2.79 -20.67 9.15
CA ASP A 679 -4.13 -20.47 8.59
C ASP A 679 -5.15 -20.14 9.69
N GLU A 680 -5.13 -20.83 10.83
CA GLU A 680 -6.01 -20.51 11.96
C GLU A 680 -5.64 -19.20 12.65
N LEU A 681 -4.34 -18.87 12.69
CA LEU A 681 -3.90 -17.57 13.17
C LEU A 681 -4.51 -16.45 12.32
N TYR A 682 -4.36 -16.50 11.00
CA TYR A 682 -4.94 -15.49 10.09
C TYR A 682 -6.46 -15.49 10.13
N GLY A 683 -7.07 -16.68 10.26
CA GLY A 683 -8.50 -16.83 10.47
C GLY A 683 -9.00 -16.03 11.67
N LYS A 684 -8.25 -16.03 12.78
CA LYS A 684 -8.62 -15.36 14.03
C LYS A 684 -8.19 -13.90 14.11
N THR A 685 -7.01 -13.54 13.58
CA THR A 685 -6.44 -12.19 13.76
C THR A 685 -6.77 -11.23 12.63
N ILE A 686 -6.96 -11.73 11.41
CA ILE A 686 -7.19 -10.90 10.22
C ILE A 686 -8.61 -11.13 9.68
N VAL A 687 -8.92 -12.36 9.27
CA VAL A 687 -10.16 -12.67 8.55
C VAL A 687 -11.40 -12.54 9.44
N GLY A 688 -11.34 -13.03 10.68
CA GLY A 688 -12.42 -12.96 11.65
C GLY A 688 -12.84 -11.51 11.97
N PRO A 689 -11.92 -10.63 12.39
CA PRO A 689 -12.20 -9.23 12.62
C PRO A 689 -12.73 -8.51 11.38
N LEU A 690 -12.16 -8.74 10.19
CA LEU A 690 -12.66 -8.14 8.94
C LEU A 690 -14.08 -8.61 8.57
N ARG A 691 -14.42 -9.88 8.83
CA ARG A 691 -15.82 -10.33 8.70
C ARG A 691 -16.71 -9.63 9.71
N GLY A 692 -16.24 -9.44 10.95
CA GLY A 692 -16.94 -8.67 11.96
C GLY A 692 -17.23 -7.24 11.52
N THR A 693 -16.24 -6.52 10.99
CA THR A 693 -16.42 -5.14 10.50
C THR A 693 -17.35 -5.08 9.29
N SER A 694 -17.36 -6.09 8.41
CA SER A 694 -18.32 -6.17 7.31
C SER A 694 -19.77 -6.28 7.80
N VAL A 695 -20.02 -7.06 8.86
CA VAL A 695 -21.36 -7.19 9.47
C VAL A 695 -21.75 -5.88 10.17
N VAL A 696 -20.82 -5.23 10.87
CA VAL A 696 -21.06 -3.91 11.47
C VAL A 696 -21.40 -2.89 10.41
N SER A 697 -20.66 -2.85 9.30
CA SER A 697 -20.90 -1.92 8.19
C SER A 697 -22.27 -2.16 7.55
N ALA A 698 -22.65 -3.42 7.33
CA ALA A 698 -23.98 -3.77 6.82
C ALA A 698 -25.12 -3.39 7.79
N ASN A 699 -24.87 -3.48 9.11
CA ASN A 699 -25.83 -3.02 10.10
C ASN A 699 -25.94 -1.50 10.15
N ILE A 700 -24.83 -0.77 9.99
CA ILE A 700 -24.84 0.69 9.88
C ILE A 700 -25.66 1.11 8.67
N ASP A 701 -25.44 0.49 7.51
CA ASP A 701 -26.22 0.76 6.30
C ASP A 701 -27.73 0.52 6.54
N ARG A 702 -28.08 -0.65 7.09
CA ARG A 702 -29.48 -1.00 7.39
C ARG A 702 -30.15 -0.09 8.43
N ILE A 703 -29.44 0.36 9.45
CA ILE A 703 -30.03 1.16 10.54
C ILE A 703 -30.04 2.64 10.17
N PHE A 704 -28.91 3.15 9.67
CA PHE A 704 -28.73 4.57 9.44
C PHE A 704 -29.23 4.98 8.05
N VAL A 705 -28.81 4.28 6.99
CA VAL A 705 -29.18 4.65 5.62
C VAL A 705 -30.63 4.23 5.33
N ASP A 706 -30.96 2.96 5.55
CA ASP A 706 -32.32 2.45 5.29
C ASP A 706 -33.34 2.86 6.38
N GLY A 707 -32.91 2.94 7.64
CA GLY A 707 -33.79 3.31 8.74
C GLY A 707 -33.93 4.82 8.88
N LEU A 708 -32.86 5.50 9.27
CA LEU A 708 -32.95 6.91 9.63
C LEU A 708 -33.07 7.83 8.40
N LEU A 709 -32.26 7.63 7.36
CA LEU A 709 -32.21 8.56 6.23
C LEU A 709 -33.35 8.36 5.23
N THR A 710 -33.84 7.13 5.04
CA THR A 710 -34.91 6.88 4.06
C THR A 710 -36.27 6.62 4.72
N TRP A 711 -36.37 5.73 5.70
CA TRP A 711 -37.67 5.40 6.30
C TRP A 711 -38.26 6.56 7.13
N VAL A 712 -37.48 7.25 7.97
CA VAL A 712 -38.02 8.34 8.82
C VAL A 712 -38.57 9.51 7.98
N PRO A 713 -37.85 10.08 7.00
CA PRO A 713 -38.41 11.12 6.14
C PRO A 713 -39.62 10.63 5.34
N ALA A 714 -39.61 9.38 4.85
CA ALA A 714 -40.75 8.81 4.15
C ALA A 714 -41.99 8.70 5.05
N GLN A 715 -41.82 8.34 6.32
CA GLN A 715 -42.92 8.31 7.29
C GLN A 715 -43.39 9.71 7.68
N ALA A 716 -42.47 10.66 7.85
CA ALA A 716 -42.82 12.05 8.12
C ALA A 716 -43.63 12.64 6.95
N ALA A 717 -43.19 12.44 5.71
CA ALA A 717 -43.91 12.88 4.52
C ALA A 717 -45.30 12.22 4.41
N ARG A 718 -45.40 10.90 4.64
CA ARG A 718 -46.69 10.20 4.68
C ARG A 718 -47.61 10.71 5.78
N GLY A 719 -47.06 10.98 6.96
CA GLY A 719 -47.80 11.52 8.11
C GLY A 719 -48.33 12.93 7.83
N ILE A 720 -47.48 13.82 7.33
CA ILE A 720 -47.86 15.19 6.94
C ILE A 720 -48.93 15.13 5.84
N GLY A 721 -48.74 14.33 4.80
CA GLY A 721 -49.73 14.14 3.74
C GLY A 721 -51.07 13.61 4.27
N TRP A 722 -51.05 12.66 5.21
CA TRP A 722 -52.26 12.12 5.85
C TRP A 722 -52.98 13.15 6.73
N VAL A 723 -52.25 14.06 7.39
CA VAL A 723 -52.87 15.18 8.13
C VAL A 723 -53.47 16.20 7.16
N LEU A 724 -52.72 16.62 6.14
CA LEU A 724 -53.15 17.63 5.17
C LEU A 724 -54.36 17.17 4.35
N THR A 725 -54.42 15.89 3.98
CA THR A 725 -55.57 15.32 3.25
C THR A 725 -56.86 15.36 4.08
N ARG A 726 -56.79 15.37 5.42
CA ARG A 726 -57.99 15.56 6.26
C ARG A 726 -58.55 16.97 6.25
N ALA A 727 -57.74 17.97 5.91
CA ALA A 727 -58.25 19.31 5.66
C ALA A 727 -59.19 19.32 4.43
N GLN A 728 -59.09 18.32 3.55
CA GLN A 728 -59.98 18.12 2.40
C GLN A 728 -61.08 17.10 2.70
N ASN A 729 -61.98 17.44 3.63
CA ASN A 729 -63.08 16.57 4.06
C ASN A 729 -64.33 16.58 3.15
N GLY A 730 -64.30 17.29 2.02
CA GLY A 730 -65.43 17.39 1.08
C GLY A 730 -66.58 18.29 1.55
N VAL A 731 -66.40 18.99 2.67
CA VAL A 731 -67.43 19.82 3.29
C VAL A 731 -67.26 21.28 2.86
N ILE A 732 -68.21 21.79 2.07
CA ILE A 732 -68.09 23.10 1.40
C ILE A 732 -67.85 24.26 2.37
N TYR A 733 -68.54 24.30 3.52
CA TYR A 733 -68.39 25.40 4.47
C TYR A 733 -67.00 25.46 5.13
N ALA A 734 -66.31 24.32 5.27
CA ALA A 734 -64.95 24.29 5.77
C ALA A 734 -63.96 24.94 4.78
N TYR A 735 -64.17 24.72 3.47
CA TYR A 735 -63.38 25.38 2.44
C TYR A 735 -63.66 26.89 2.38
N THR A 736 -64.91 27.31 2.56
CA THR A 736 -65.26 28.74 2.63
C THR A 736 -64.56 29.45 3.79
N ILE A 737 -64.53 28.83 4.98
CA ILE A 737 -63.80 29.37 6.14
C ILE A 737 -62.31 29.44 5.85
N GLY A 738 -61.71 28.37 5.31
CA GLY A 738 -60.29 28.34 4.97
C GLY A 738 -59.90 29.43 3.97
N LEU A 739 -60.71 29.63 2.93
CA LEU A 739 -60.49 30.69 1.93
C LEU A 739 -60.66 32.09 2.54
N THR A 740 -61.63 32.26 3.43
CA THR A 740 -61.85 33.55 4.12
C THR A 740 -60.69 33.90 5.05
N VAL A 741 -60.20 32.94 5.83
CA VAL A 741 -59.03 33.13 6.71
C VAL A 741 -57.77 33.40 5.89
N GLY A 742 -57.56 32.66 4.80
CA GLY A 742 -56.43 32.89 3.89
C GLY A 742 -56.47 34.28 3.23
N ALA A 743 -57.65 34.69 2.75
CA ALA A 743 -57.84 36.02 2.19
C ALA A 743 -57.63 37.12 3.24
N ALA A 744 -58.15 36.94 4.46
CA ALA A 744 -57.94 37.87 5.57
C ALA A 744 -56.46 37.99 5.94
N GLY A 745 -55.71 36.89 5.96
CA GLY A 745 -54.27 36.88 6.21
C GLY A 745 -53.48 37.63 5.12
N LEU A 746 -53.82 37.40 3.86
CA LEU A 746 -53.23 38.15 2.74
C LEU A 746 -53.56 39.64 2.80
N ILE A 747 -54.83 39.98 3.05
CA ILE A 747 -55.26 41.37 3.22
C ILE A 747 -54.49 42.01 4.37
N TRP A 748 -54.37 41.34 5.52
CA TRP A 748 -53.61 41.84 6.66
C TRP A 748 -52.14 42.13 6.31
N TRP A 749 -51.46 41.19 5.63
CA TRP A 749 -50.07 41.38 5.20
C TRP A 749 -49.89 42.60 4.28
N PHE A 750 -50.85 42.86 3.38
CA PHE A 750 -50.80 44.05 2.50
C PHE A 750 -51.28 45.34 3.19
N THR A 751 -52.14 45.24 4.20
CA THR A 751 -52.81 46.40 4.83
C THR A 751 -52.08 46.88 6.08
N TYR A 752 -51.23 46.05 6.67
CA TYR A 752 -50.44 46.41 7.85
C TYR A 752 -48.98 46.63 7.44
N PRO A 753 -48.44 47.85 7.57
CA PRO A 753 -47.05 48.09 7.20
C PRO A 753 -46.11 47.33 8.15
N HIS A 754 -45.14 46.63 7.58
CA HIS A 754 -44.02 46.01 8.30
C HIS A 754 -42.79 46.89 8.10
N THR A 755 -42.13 47.28 9.19
CA THR A 755 -40.93 48.11 9.13
C THR A 755 -39.87 47.59 10.09
N SER A 756 -38.65 47.51 9.59
CA SER A 756 -37.41 47.53 10.36
C SER A 756 -36.62 48.80 10.02
N LEU A 757 -35.66 49.15 10.86
CA LEU A 757 -34.78 50.31 10.73
C LEU A 757 -33.33 49.81 10.88
N VAL A 758 -32.44 50.31 10.03
CA VAL A 758 -30.99 50.07 10.05
C VAL A 758 -30.24 51.41 9.96
N GLY A 759 -29.29 51.68 10.85
CA GLY A 759 -28.46 52.88 10.87
C GLY A 759 -26.98 52.61 10.56
N GLU A 760 -26.40 53.38 9.64
CA GLU A 760 -24.96 53.32 9.33
C GLU A 760 -24.29 54.68 9.55
N ALA A 761 -23.20 54.69 10.34
CA ALA A 761 -22.43 55.91 10.62
C ALA A 761 -21.45 56.24 9.49
N GLN A 762 -21.45 57.50 9.04
CA GLN A 762 -20.51 58.08 8.09
C GLN A 762 -19.97 59.39 8.68
N ASP A 763 -18.83 59.31 9.35
CA ASP A 763 -18.22 60.41 10.12
C ASP A 763 -19.17 60.99 11.19
N ALA A 764 -19.52 62.28 11.11
CA ALA A 764 -20.45 62.96 12.02
C ALA A 764 -21.94 62.82 11.60
N ASN A 765 -22.22 62.08 10.52
CA ASN A 765 -23.57 61.87 10.00
C ASN A 765 -23.98 60.40 10.14
N VAL A 766 -25.26 60.13 10.41
CA VAL A 766 -25.83 58.78 10.35
C VAL A 766 -26.83 58.72 9.21
N VAL A 767 -26.69 57.71 8.36
CA VAL A 767 -27.68 57.38 7.33
C VAL A 767 -28.59 56.28 7.87
N TRP A 768 -29.85 56.63 8.09
CA TRP A 768 -30.88 55.71 8.53
C TRP A 768 -31.65 55.16 7.32
N THR A 769 -31.90 53.85 7.29
CA THR A 769 -32.59 53.14 6.20
C THR A 769 -33.72 52.28 6.75
N ALA A 770 -34.93 52.44 6.20
CA ALA A 770 -36.12 51.68 6.55
C ALA A 770 -36.56 50.75 5.40
N ASP A 771 -37.30 49.69 5.74
CA ASP A 771 -37.82 48.71 4.76
C ASP A 771 -38.72 49.37 3.70
N ARG A 772 -38.57 48.93 2.44
CA ARG A 772 -39.34 49.44 1.30
C ARG A 772 -40.65 48.67 1.12
N GLY A 773 -41.76 49.40 0.96
CA GLY A 773 -43.08 48.84 0.65
C GLY A 773 -43.88 49.68 -0.34
N PRO A 774 -44.89 49.08 -1.00
CA PRO A 774 -45.68 49.77 -2.02
C PRO A 774 -46.51 50.90 -1.40
N GLY A 775 -46.25 52.13 -1.84
CA GLY A 775 -46.95 53.32 -1.34
C GLY A 775 -46.65 53.65 0.12
N TYR A 776 -45.47 53.23 0.62
CA TYR A 776 -45.01 53.62 1.94
C TYR A 776 -44.51 55.06 1.93
N GLU A 777 -44.87 55.79 2.96
CA GLU A 777 -44.31 57.08 3.30
C GLU A 777 -43.66 56.99 4.69
N TYR A 778 -42.55 57.67 4.83
CA TYR A 778 -41.62 57.61 5.94
C TYR A 778 -41.54 59.00 6.57
N ARG A 779 -41.57 59.06 7.88
CA ARG A 779 -41.11 60.21 8.65
C ARG A 779 -40.20 59.76 9.78
N TRP A 780 -39.25 60.60 10.08
CA TRP A 780 -38.11 60.34 10.92
C TRP A 780 -38.15 61.27 12.12
N ASP A 781 -37.84 60.68 13.26
CA ASP A 781 -37.63 61.29 14.56
C ASP A 781 -36.22 60.82 14.96
N PHE A 782 -35.23 61.68 14.77
CA PHE A 782 -33.80 61.38 14.84
C PHE A 782 -33.25 61.38 16.25
N ASP A 783 -34.06 61.72 17.25
CA ASP A 783 -33.62 61.88 18.61
C ASP A 783 -34.53 61.04 19.57
N SER A 784 -35.71 60.64 19.07
CA SER A 784 -36.73 59.86 19.75
C SER A 784 -37.35 60.56 20.96
N ASP A 785 -37.43 61.88 20.92
CA ASP A 785 -38.11 62.72 21.91
C ASP A 785 -39.65 62.64 21.81
N GLY A 786 -40.16 62.19 20.66
CA GLY A 786 -41.58 62.02 20.36
C GLY A 786 -42.18 63.09 19.43
N ASP A 787 -41.43 64.14 19.11
CA ASP A 787 -41.67 65.10 18.05
C ASP A 787 -41.00 64.63 16.74
N TRP A 788 -41.55 65.02 15.58
CA TRP A 788 -41.10 64.49 14.28
C TRP A 788 -40.28 65.54 13.54
N ASP A 789 -38.99 65.26 13.32
CA ASP A 789 -38.06 66.18 12.63
C ASP A 789 -38.36 66.36 11.15
N THR A 790 -39.00 65.36 10.54
CA THR A 790 -39.28 65.36 9.10
C THR A 790 -40.76 65.18 8.81
N ASP A 791 -41.23 65.87 7.77
CA ASP A 791 -42.51 65.59 7.15
C ASP A 791 -42.50 64.24 6.42
N TRP A 792 -43.69 63.72 6.16
CA TRP A 792 -43.86 62.47 5.41
C TRP A 792 -43.23 62.55 4.01
N SER A 793 -42.34 61.61 3.70
CA SER A 793 -41.66 61.50 2.41
C SER A 793 -41.74 60.08 1.86
N THR A 794 -41.53 59.89 0.56
CA THR A 794 -41.43 58.55 -0.04
C THR A 794 -40.01 57.97 0.02
N GLU A 795 -39.07 58.68 0.64
CA GLU A 795 -37.68 58.26 0.75
C GLU A 795 -37.50 57.34 1.95
N SER A 796 -37.11 56.09 1.68
CA SER A 796 -36.87 55.09 2.72
C SER A 796 -35.53 55.27 3.43
N THR A 797 -34.84 56.38 3.20
CA THR A 797 -33.51 56.69 3.73
C THR A 797 -33.46 58.13 4.15
N ALA A 798 -32.87 58.44 5.30
CA ALA A 798 -32.64 59.82 5.72
C ALA A 798 -31.32 59.96 6.48
N THR A 799 -30.61 61.06 6.22
CA THR A 799 -29.31 61.35 6.83
C THR A 799 -29.45 62.48 7.84
N HIS A 800 -28.95 62.28 9.06
CA HIS A 800 -28.94 63.29 10.11
C HIS A 800 -27.54 63.46 10.70
N SER A 801 -27.16 64.70 11.02
CA SER A 801 -25.87 65.04 11.62
C SER A 801 -26.07 65.24 13.11
N TYR A 802 -25.43 64.41 13.93
CA TYR A 802 -25.54 64.51 15.38
C TYR A 802 -24.43 65.41 15.93
N GLY A 803 -24.76 66.62 16.39
CA GLY A 803 -23.81 67.54 16.98
C GLY A 803 -24.46 68.51 17.97
N GLY A 804 -23.85 68.69 19.16
CA GLY A 804 -24.36 69.61 20.19
C GLY A 804 -25.51 69.03 21.02
N ASP A 805 -26.55 69.84 21.26
CA ASP A 805 -27.69 69.56 22.15
C ASP A 805 -28.52 68.32 21.74
N ASP A 806 -28.39 67.85 20.50
CA ASP A 806 -29.15 66.72 19.94
C ASP A 806 -28.56 65.33 20.30
N ALA A 807 -27.48 65.30 21.10
CA ALA A 807 -26.81 64.09 21.56
C ALA A 807 -27.53 63.47 22.78
N PHE A 808 -28.27 62.39 22.57
CA PHE A 808 -29.12 61.77 23.61
C PHE A 808 -28.38 61.09 24.77
N TYR A 809 -27.21 60.48 24.51
CA TYR A 809 -26.36 59.91 25.57
C TYR A 809 -24.88 60.16 25.26
N GLY A 810 -24.18 60.73 26.25
CA GLY A 810 -22.72 60.82 26.22
C GLY A 810 -22.12 59.54 26.78
N LEU A 811 -21.21 58.92 26.03
CA LEU A 811 -20.40 57.80 26.52
C LEU A 811 -18.95 58.27 26.60
N VAL A 812 -18.41 58.25 27.81
CA VAL A 812 -17.02 58.69 28.03
C VAL A 812 -16.16 57.45 28.19
N ALA A 813 -15.28 57.24 27.23
CA ALA A 813 -14.25 56.21 27.29
C ALA A 813 -13.02 56.81 27.95
N VAL A 814 -12.60 56.20 29.05
CA VAL A 814 -11.40 56.61 29.79
C VAL A 814 -10.25 55.64 29.48
N LEU A 815 -9.12 56.19 29.05
CA LEU A 815 -7.94 55.46 28.56
C LEU A 815 -6.69 55.88 29.36
N GLU A 816 -5.82 54.93 29.70
CA GLU A 816 -4.51 55.23 30.29
C GLU A 816 -3.49 55.56 29.19
N ALA A 817 -2.74 56.66 29.31
CA ALA A 817 -1.68 56.97 28.37
C ALA A 817 -0.45 56.10 28.63
N GLY A 818 -0.35 54.94 27.95
CA GLY A 818 0.90 54.16 27.89
C GLY A 818 0.76 52.64 27.97
N ALA A 819 -0.41 52.09 28.25
CA ALA A 819 -0.68 50.66 28.23
C ALA A 819 -1.65 50.34 27.08
N LEU A 820 -1.16 49.63 26.05
CA LEU A 820 -1.97 49.22 24.89
C LEU A 820 -3.01 48.12 25.20
N ASP A 821 -3.04 47.59 26.43
CA ASP A 821 -3.82 46.40 26.82
C ASP A 821 -4.91 46.68 27.89
N VAL A 822 -5.24 47.94 28.18
CA VAL A 822 -6.34 48.27 29.11
C VAL A 822 -7.62 48.54 28.30
N GLU A 823 -8.66 47.74 28.53
CA GLU A 823 -9.98 47.99 27.93
C GLU A 823 -10.51 49.36 28.41
N PRO A 824 -11.00 50.22 27.50
CA PRO A 824 -11.57 51.50 27.89
C PRO A 824 -12.74 51.30 28.84
N ILE A 825 -12.77 52.08 29.92
CA ILE A 825 -13.92 52.11 30.82
C ILE A 825 -14.95 53.03 30.18
N GLU A 826 -16.07 52.46 29.75
CA GLU A 826 -17.21 53.20 29.22
C GLU A 826 -18.10 53.69 30.38
N ILE A 827 -18.22 55.01 30.51
CA ILE A 827 -19.13 55.66 31.46
C ILE A 827 -20.32 56.20 30.68
N GLU A 828 -21.50 55.63 30.93
CA GLU A 828 -22.77 56.10 30.37
C GLU A 828 -23.27 57.30 31.17
N LEU A 829 -23.46 58.44 30.50
CA LEU A 829 -24.00 59.66 31.08
C LEU A 829 -25.43 59.89 30.60
N SER A 830 -26.34 60.14 31.54
CA SER A 830 -27.73 60.55 31.31
C SER A 830 -27.95 61.97 31.84
N GLU A 831 -29.02 62.65 31.40
CA GLU A 831 -29.41 63.97 31.91
C GLU A 831 -29.83 63.99 33.39
N GLU A 832 -30.15 62.84 34.00
CA GLU A 832 -30.43 62.78 35.43
C GLU A 832 -29.16 63.10 36.26
N PRO A 833 -29.27 63.83 37.38
CA PRO A 833 -28.12 64.46 38.03
C PRO A 833 -27.27 63.42 38.79
N ALA A 834 -26.38 62.75 38.06
CA ALA A 834 -25.30 61.97 38.63
C ALA A 834 -24.00 62.53 38.06
N SER A 835 -23.33 63.41 38.82
CA SER A 835 -21.90 63.63 38.60
C SER A 835 -21.19 62.31 38.88
N VAL A 836 -20.66 61.65 37.84
CA VAL A 836 -20.00 60.35 37.98
C VAL A 836 -18.51 60.59 38.24
N PRO A 837 -17.98 60.14 39.40
CA PRO A 837 -16.55 60.21 39.65
C PRO A 837 -15.78 59.24 38.74
N VAL A 838 -14.65 59.69 38.22
CA VAL A 838 -13.71 58.89 37.43
C VAL A 838 -12.68 58.27 38.38
N ASP A 839 -13.14 57.46 39.35
CA ASP A 839 -12.30 56.88 40.42
C ASP A 839 -11.90 55.42 40.14
N ARG A 840 -12.44 54.81 39.09
CA ARG A 840 -12.23 53.39 38.74
C ARG A 840 -10.95 53.10 37.95
N LEU A 841 -10.14 54.12 37.67
CA LEU A 841 -8.85 53.94 37.01
C LEU A 841 -7.72 53.68 38.03
N PRO A 842 -6.75 52.81 37.73
CA PRO A 842 -5.58 52.59 38.57
C PRO A 842 -4.51 53.68 38.35
N VAL A 843 -4.90 54.97 38.36
CA VAL A 843 -4.01 56.11 38.07
C VAL A 843 -3.88 57.00 39.31
N GLU A 844 -2.65 57.33 39.68
CA GLU A 844 -2.38 58.37 40.69
C GLU A 844 -2.61 59.76 40.09
N TRP A 845 -3.53 60.54 40.65
CA TRP A 845 -3.85 61.89 40.19
C TRP A 845 -2.79 62.89 40.66
N ALA A 846 -1.94 63.38 39.75
CA ALA A 846 -0.84 64.29 40.08
C ALA A 846 -1.21 65.80 39.97
N ARG A 847 -0.72 66.63 40.90
CA ARG A 847 -0.84 68.11 40.88
C ARG A 847 0.16 68.77 39.92
N ALA A 848 -0.15 70.00 39.48
CA ALA A 848 0.77 70.87 38.74
C ALA A 848 1.97 71.32 39.62
N PRO A 849 3.21 71.41 39.10
CA PRO A 849 4.34 71.87 39.89
C PRO A 849 4.27 73.40 40.10
N GLY A 850 4.00 73.87 41.33
CA GLY A 850 4.10 75.31 41.63
C GLY A 850 3.45 75.91 42.89
N GLU A 851 2.65 75.19 43.69
CA GLU A 851 1.90 75.81 44.82
C GLU A 851 2.19 75.16 46.19
N GLY A 852 2.26 75.99 47.23
CA GLY A 852 2.93 75.78 48.53
C GLY A 852 2.37 74.73 49.51
N GLU A 853 3.15 74.46 50.55
CA GLU A 853 3.17 73.29 51.45
C GLU A 853 2.00 73.07 52.44
N ASP A 854 0.87 73.79 52.38
CA ASP A 854 -0.17 73.75 53.44
C ASP A 854 -1.59 73.27 53.01
N ALA A 855 -1.72 72.38 52.01
CA ALA A 855 -3.01 71.79 51.59
C ALA A 855 -3.02 70.24 51.68
N PRO A 856 -4.19 69.57 51.87
CA PRO A 856 -4.29 68.11 52.02
C PRO A 856 -3.68 67.33 50.83
N ARG A 857 -3.12 66.14 51.12
CA ARG A 857 -2.16 65.41 50.27
C ARG A 857 -2.70 64.69 49.02
N ASP A 858 -4.01 64.61 48.79
CA ASP A 858 -4.59 63.93 47.60
C ASP A 858 -5.68 64.81 46.95
N PRO A 859 -5.62 65.12 45.64
CA PRO A 859 -6.74 65.73 44.92
C PRO A 859 -7.91 64.74 44.77
N ALA A 860 -9.15 65.24 44.79
CA ALA A 860 -10.34 64.41 44.57
C ALA A 860 -10.39 63.93 43.09
N PRO A 861 -10.88 62.71 42.79
CA PRO A 861 -10.98 62.21 41.42
C PRO A 861 -11.86 63.14 40.57
N PRO A 862 -11.53 63.38 39.30
CA PRO A 862 -12.34 64.23 38.43
C PRO A 862 -13.74 63.64 38.25
N THR A 863 -14.73 64.51 38.03
CA THR A 863 -16.12 64.09 37.82
C THR A 863 -16.59 64.51 36.44
N VAL A 864 -17.43 63.69 35.82
CA VAL A 864 -18.03 63.99 34.53
C VAL A 864 -19.54 63.99 34.67
N ARG A 865 -20.19 64.94 34.01
CA ARG A 865 -21.65 65.06 33.93
C ARG A 865 -22.07 65.55 32.55
N LEU A 866 -23.33 65.34 32.20
CA LEU A 866 -23.94 65.91 31.00
C LEU A 866 -24.72 67.16 31.40
N GLU A 867 -24.44 68.31 30.79
CA GLU A 867 -25.22 69.55 30.97
C GLU A 867 -25.46 70.21 29.61
N GLY A 868 -26.74 70.37 29.22
CA GLY A 868 -27.12 70.97 27.94
C GLY A 868 -26.44 70.28 26.76
N GLY A 869 -26.61 68.96 26.63
CA GLY A 869 -26.01 68.14 25.55
C GLY A 869 -24.48 68.04 25.51
N GLN A 870 -23.77 68.81 26.34
CA GLN A 870 -22.31 68.80 26.39
C GLN A 870 -21.80 68.06 27.62
N VAL A 871 -20.68 67.36 27.42
CA VAL A 871 -19.99 66.67 28.52
C VAL A 871 -19.17 67.69 29.28
N VAL A 872 -19.53 67.93 30.54
CA VAL A 872 -18.82 68.83 31.44
C VAL A 872 -17.92 68.01 32.35
N LEU A 873 -16.63 68.32 32.28
CA LEU A 873 -15.58 67.71 33.07
C LEU A 873 -15.14 68.67 34.19
N ALA A 874 -15.26 68.25 35.44
CA ALA A 874 -14.67 68.95 36.58
C ALA A 874 -13.32 68.31 36.95
N ALA A 875 -12.24 69.09 36.84
CA ALA A 875 -10.87 68.58 36.96
C ALA A 875 -10.38 68.39 38.40
N ASN A 876 -11.05 69.01 39.39
CA ASN A 876 -10.74 68.88 40.82
C ASN A 876 -9.23 69.06 41.13
N ASP A 877 -8.66 70.21 40.73
CA ASP A 877 -7.24 70.60 40.87
C ASP A 877 -6.22 69.87 39.96
N ALA A 878 -6.65 69.00 39.04
CA ALA A 878 -5.76 68.36 38.06
C ALA A 878 -5.50 69.24 36.82
N VAL A 879 -4.33 69.08 36.20
CA VAL A 879 -4.00 69.76 34.93
C VAL A 879 -4.76 69.12 33.78
N VAL A 880 -5.62 69.91 33.13
CA VAL A 880 -6.34 69.49 31.92
C VAL A 880 -5.73 70.12 30.67
N ARG A 881 -5.55 69.30 29.62
CA ARG A 881 -5.19 69.75 28.28
C ARG A 881 -6.24 69.25 27.29
N GLY A 882 -6.89 70.17 26.59
CA GLY A 882 -8.02 69.89 25.71
C GLY A 882 -9.35 70.35 26.33
N GLY A 883 -10.37 70.51 25.49
CA GLY A 883 -11.65 71.10 25.86
C GLY A 883 -11.68 72.62 25.80
N THR A 884 -12.90 73.18 25.83
CA THR A 884 -13.12 74.63 25.82
C THR A 884 -13.48 75.10 27.23
N GLN A 885 -13.00 76.29 27.59
CA GLN A 885 -13.23 76.89 28.90
C GLN A 885 -13.68 78.33 28.71
N THR A 886 -14.91 78.63 29.12
CA THR A 886 -15.43 80.01 29.22
C THR A 886 -14.92 80.68 30.51
N ASP A 887 -15.12 81.99 30.66
CA ASP A 887 -14.72 82.71 31.88
C ASP A 887 -15.47 82.18 33.14
N GLU A 888 -16.73 81.75 32.99
CA GLU A 888 -17.49 81.05 34.05
C GLU A 888 -16.89 79.67 34.36
N ASP A 889 -16.47 78.91 33.35
CA ASP A 889 -15.88 77.58 33.53
C ASP A 889 -14.51 77.67 34.23
N ARG A 890 -13.78 78.78 34.06
CA ARG A 890 -12.53 79.08 34.78
C ARG A 890 -12.73 79.31 36.27
N GLU A 891 -13.77 80.05 36.66
CA GLU A 891 -14.11 80.25 38.08
C GLU A 891 -14.59 78.95 38.74
N ALA A 892 -15.27 78.07 37.98
CA ALA A 892 -15.78 76.79 38.46
C ALA A 892 -14.79 75.62 38.35
N GLY A 893 -13.64 75.78 37.68
CA GLY A 893 -12.65 74.71 37.47
C GLY A 893 -13.13 73.57 36.56
N THR A 894 -13.99 73.87 35.58
CA THR A 894 -14.60 72.89 34.67
C THR A 894 -14.16 73.09 33.21
N PHE A 895 -14.35 72.06 32.37
CA PHE A 895 -14.07 72.05 30.93
C PHE A 895 -15.24 71.43 30.19
N ARG A 896 -15.70 72.07 29.11
CA ARG A 896 -16.75 71.53 28.24
C ARG A 896 -16.13 70.79 27.07
N LEU A 897 -16.66 69.61 26.78
CA LEU A 897 -16.20 68.71 25.73
C LEU A 897 -17.36 68.34 24.80
N SER A 898 -17.09 68.43 23.50
CA SER A 898 -18.01 68.08 22.42
C SER A 898 -17.86 66.62 22.00
N PRO A 899 -18.86 66.05 21.31
CA PRO A 899 -18.73 64.72 20.69
C PRO A 899 -17.47 64.60 19.82
N GLY A 900 -16.63 63.61 20.08
CA GLY A 900 -15.36 63.41 19.40
C GLY A 900 -14.16 64.18 19.97
N ASP A 901 -14.37 65.11 20.91
CA ASP A 901 -13.28 65.78 21.62
C ASP A 901 -12.51 64.77 22.49
N THR A 902 -11.20 65.03 22.60
CA THR A 902 -10.33 64.33 23.55
C THR A 902 -9.79 65.31 24.57
N ALA A 903 -9.91 64.98 25.85
CA ALA A 903 -9.30 65.74 26.94
C ALA A 903 -8.26 64.88 27.65
N ARG A 904 -7.16 65.50 28.08
CA ARG A 904 -6.16 64.84 28.94
C ARG A 904 -6.20 65.44 30.33
N ILE A 905 -6.30 64.58 31.33
CA ILE A 905 -6.21 64.95 32.74
C ILE A 905 -5.01 64.21 33.32
N GLY A 906 -3.93 64.93 33.61
CA GLY A 906 -2.67 64.30 34.01
C GLY A 906 -2.17 63.30 32.94
N LEU A 907 -2.08 62.02 33.31
CA LEU A 907 -1.67 60.90 32.44
C LEU A 907 -2.84 60.10 31.84
N ALA A 908 -4.09 60.42 32.17
CA ALA A 908 -5.27 59.76 31.60
C ALA A 908 -5.81 60.55 30.39
N GLY A 909 -6.17 59.84 29.32
CA GLY A 909 -6.91 60.38 28.18
C GLY A 909 -8.40 60.06 28.31
N LEU A 910 -9.26 61.06 28.19
CA LEU A 910 -10.70 60.88 28.04
C LEU A 910 -11.09 61.11 26.58
N ARG A 911 -11.96 60.24 26.07
CA ARG A 911 -12.56 60.36 24.75
C ARG A 911 -14.07 60.25 24.87
N ILE A 912 -14.78 61.09 24.12
CA ILE A 912 -16.24 61.12 24.14
C ILE A 912 -16.79 60.50 22.85
N ALA A 913 -17.65 59.51 23.03
CA ALA A 913 -18.53 58.97 22.00
C ALA A 913 -19.98 59.36 22.34
N VAL A 914 -20.86 59.33 21.33
CA VAL A 914 -22.29 59.61 21.50
C VAL A 914 -23.09 58.45 20.93
N ARG A 915 -24.20 58.08 21.58
CA ARG A 915 -25.19 57.20 20.98
C ARG A 915 -26.25 58.01 20.25
N ALA A 916 -26.38 57.77 18.96
CA ALA A 916 -27.49 58.22 18.13
C ALA A 916 -28.64 57.22 18.23
N ARG A 917 -29.87 57.71 18.15
CA ARG A 917 -31.07 56.88 18.20
C ARG A 917 -32.10 57.47 17.28
N ALA A 918 -32.66 56.69 16.36
CA ALA A 918 -33.75 57.17 15.53
C ALA A 918 -34.97 56.27 15.63
N THR A 919 -36.13 56.88 15.47
CA THR A 919 -37.41 56.23 15.28
C THR A 919 -37.94 56.60 13.90
N VAL A 920 -38.24 55.60 13.08
CA VAL A 920 -38.95 55.79 11.81
C VAL A 920 -40.40 55.38 11.99
N GLN A 921 -41.32 56.21 11.50
CA GLN A 921 -42.71 55.82 11.33
C GLN A 921 -42.99 55.64 9.85
N VAL A 922 -43.51 54.46 9.53
CA VAL A 922 -43.89 54.10 8.17
C VAL A 922 -45.40 54.02 8.10
N ARG A 923 -46.01 54.80 7.20
CA ARG A 923 -47.42 54.66 6.87
C ARG A 923 -47.58 54.09 5.48
N ASN A 924 -48.58 53.24 5.27
CA ASN A 924 -48.91 52.76 3.93
C ASN A 924 -49.96 53.67 3.26
N ALA A 925 -50.29 53.32 2.01
CA ALA A 925 -51.31 54.02 1.22
C ALA A 925 -52.72 54.04 1.86
N PHE A 926 -52.98 53.22 2.87
CA PHE A 926 -54.25 53.18 3.61
C PHE A 926 -54.23 54.03 4.89
N GLY A 927 -53.10 54.68 5.21
CA GLY A 927 -52.94 55.51 6.41
C GLY A 927 -52.66 54.72 7.70
N ASN A 928 -52.55 53.39 7.63
CA ASN A 928 -52.06 52.58 8.75
C ASN A 928 -50.58 52.83 8.92
N PHE A 929 -50.11 52.87 10.17
CA PHE A 929 -48.71 53.11 10.45
C PHE A 929 -48.13 52.08 11.41
N THR A 930 -46.82 51.89 11.29
CA THR A 930 -45.99 51.17 12.25
C THR A 930 -44.75 52.01 12.57
N ARG A 931 -44.07 51.72 13.68
CA ARG A 931 -42.82 52.38 14.06
C ARG A 931 -41.74 51.33 14.25
N ALA A 932 -40.53 51.63 13.79
CA ALA A 932 -39.32 50.95 14.22
C ALA A 932 -38.37 51.95 14.86
N ARG A 933 -37.59 51.47 15.81
CA ARG A 933 -36.60 52.24 16.53
C ARG A 933 -35.31 51.46 16.55
N GLU A 934 -34.21 52.17 16.45
CA GLU A 934 -32.88 51.61 16.50
C GLU A 934 -31.90 52.59 17.15
N GLU A 935 -30.82 52.04 17.71
CA GLU A 935 -29.77 52.78 18.41
C GLU A 935 -28.41 52.42 17.80
N LEU A 936 -27.58 53.44 17.59
CA LEU A 936 -26.26 53.32 16.97
C LEU A 936 -25.22 54.10 17.76
N THR A 937 -24.10 53.48 18.10
CA THR A 937 -22.97 54.16 18.77
C THR A 937 -22.03 54.79 17.75
N LEU A 938 -21.86 56.11 17.79
CA LEU A 938 -20.91 56.85 16.96
C LEU A 938 -19.50 56.75 17.57
N ARG A 939 -18.65 55.87 17.00
CA ARG A 939 -17.25 55.71 17.41
C ARG A 939 -16.33 56.57 16.53
N VAL A 940 -15.44 57.35 17.14
CA VAL A 940 -14.38 58.05 16.39
C VAL A 940 -13.17 57.10 16.20
N PRO A 941 -12.60 56.94 14.99
CA PRO A 941 -11.54 55.97 14.70
C PRO A 941 -10.28 56.11 15.58
N HIS A 942 -9.57 55.01 15.81
CA HIS A 942 -8.45 54.88 16.77
C HIS A 942 -7.10 55.43 16.27
N THR A 943 -7.04 56.01 15.08
CA THR A 943 -5.81 56.18 14.27
C THR A 943 -5.02 57.48 14.45
N GLU A 944 -5.39 58.38 15.36
CA GLU A 944 -4.70 59.68 15.56
C GLU A 944 -3.99 59.84 16.93
N LEU A 945 -3.49 58.75 17.52
CA LEU A 945 -2.58 58.86 18.66
C LEU A 945 -1.13 58.90 18.16
N GLU A 946 -0.55 60.10 18.00
CA GLU A 946 0.90 60.22 17.84
C GLU A 946 1.62 59.64 19.08
N PRO A 947 2.62 58.75 18.92
CA PRO A 947 3.40 58.25 20.04
C PRO A 947 4.23 59.38 20.63
N ILE A 948 4.00 59.74 21.90
CA ILE A 948 4.80 60.75 22.58
C ILE A 948 6.15 60.15 22.96
N ALA A 949 7.20 60.70 22.33
CA ALA A 949 8.59 60.44 22.67
C ALA A 949 8.86 60.77 24.15
N ARG A 950 9.49 59.83 24.87
CA ARG A 950 10.15 60.11 26.15
C ARG A 950 11.28 61.10 25.89
N THR A 951 11.11 62.36 26.27
CA THR A 951 12.24 63.25 26.56
C THR A 951 12.59 63.11 28.04
N GLU A 952 13.76 62.52 28.30
CA GLU A 952 14.43 62.50 29.60
C GLU A 952 14.59 63.92 30.17
N ARG A 953 14.17 64.11 31.43
CA ARG A 953 14.92 64.85 32.44
C ARG A 953 14.39 64.57 33.84
#